data_AF-A0A2E3RQ21-F1
#
_entry.id   AF-A0A2E3RQ21-F1
#
_cell.length_a   1.000
_cell.length_b   1.000
_cell.length_c   1.000
_cell.angle_alpha   90.00
_cell.angle_beta   90.00
_cell.angle_gamma   90.00
#
_symmetry.space_group_name_H-M   'P 1'
#
loop_
_entity.id
_entity.type
_entity.pdbx_description
1 polymer ?
#
loop_
_entity_poly.entity_id
_entity_poly.type
_entity_poly.pdbx_seq_one_letter_code
_entity_poly.pdbx_strand_id
1 'polypeptide(L)'
;MLKRTLRALCASWFMSCPVVLVAAPPNDLCINPEPIVGEGVFSFDLTDATASTAGGGGECKFGPTVENDVWFCWTSECSGTVRIETCGGTSLDTVLEIYDKCECPGDGGVPICCNDNFCGKQSRIDCLVECDRIYLIRLGTLPAQPEGNGTFTITCIDGPCGDPPPVADDCDTCCGSMGQLLSDQGFVGPVGLGTLQPSGSAGYCVVAFDANNAAASANNSYWAPPMYSHPDWNLSKLGQVFGTAIDELGNGYVAHTSCYAWGGLYPDTLGMGGAGAIYRLDAATGAPSVLATLPQTLDPTIVPANEGWPGIGNIHYDCQYQRLYASNMDDGRIYVIDTANGTIEMTYDHASGTVTDIEPIDPLDADGFAPLGERVWGLTTLEDRLYYAIWGVDGGKSSNSGLQNQIWSIALDVDGNPIAGTQVMEFVMPDYGSGWSNPVADLVFRGDCCLVTVERSMSGPSASGAHQSRALVHCVGADGEWINTSDYTVGNFSSGDNTSGGVAIDPNNGMIWFSGDALKFGEGTGEFVYGYQGTLVGGDLPNSVQVDADQDTNEVDKFQVGSIEVSCSLAPDGPCMEIIESTIECIVDENGHTGEFLWSFTIQYNGTVPAQYVLIPDPLASPSVIPLPTALGTGDTAEIELLITGLAPLDNHCFDLLLADENIEECCHLEHCVEMPECDCTVPVEISVECVDGGNGEFWLTMDLMNLSGDVVEHVFVVPPMGSGITMSPDYWDVPSTPDLAMMSIGPILVSGAPPAGSQMQFLVALHNQKLLECCSREVTITVPDCESGSGCPVDLNGDGVVDGVDLAILLGNWGGTGLGDINCDGVIDGADLALLLGAWGTSG
;
A
#
# COMPACT_ATOMS: atom_id res chain seq x y z
N MET A 1 74.62 18.43 45.74
CA MET A 1 73.97 19.72 45.49
C MET A 1 74.62 20.41 44.30
N LEU A 2 73.77 20.88 43.37
CA LEU A 2 73.92 21.92 42.34
C LEU A 2 75.00 21.83 41.21
N LYS A 3 74.47 21.82 39.96
CA LYS A 3 75.10 21.98 38.62
C LYS A 3 75.23 23.48 38.28
N ARG A 4 76.39 24.02 37.83
CA ARG A 4 77.01 24.09 36.47
C ARG A 4 76.32 25.02 35.42
N THR A 5 76.91 26.23 35.29
CA THR A 5 77.38 27.00 34.08
C THR A 5 76.81 26.78 32.68
N LEU A 6 76.67 27.86 31.88
CA LEU A 6 77.26 28.04 30.53
C LEU A 6 77.17 29.51 29.98
N ARG A 7 78.07 29.88 29.05
CA ARG A 7 78.17 31.17 28.30
C ARG A 7 77.63 31.04 26.87
N ALA A 8 77.21 32.13 26.22
CA ALA A 8 77.10 32.24 24.75
C ALA A 8 77.29 33.70 24.23
N LEU A 9 77.75 33.81 22.97
CA LEU A 9 78.25 35.00 22.23
C LEU A 9 77.17 35.79 21.46
N CYS A 10 77.56 36.99 21.01
CA CYS A 10 76.77 38.03 20.32
C CYS A 10 76.89 37.96 18.77
N ALA A 11 75.80 38.24 18.03
CA ALA A 11 75.77 38.42 16.58
C ALA A 11 74.78 39.54 16.15
N SER A 12 75.13 40.24 15.07
CA SER A 12 74.61 41.50 14.53
C SER A 12 73.25 41.43 13.82
N TRP A 13 72.46 42.50 13.94
CA TRP A 13 71.11 42.66 13.37
C TRP A 13 71.11 43.16 11.91
N PHE A 14 70.43 42.43 11.02
CA PHE A 14 69.88 42.93 9.77
C PHE A 14 68.38 43.18 9.97
N MET A 15 67.88 44.37 9.65
CA MET A 15 66.44 44.67 9.60
C MET A 15 65.86 44.12 8.29
N SER A 16 65.16 42.98 8.37
CA SER A 16 64.27 42.49 7.33
C SER A 16 62.89 43.15 7.49
N CYS A 17 62.38 43.76 6.42
CA CYS A 17 60.96 44.10 6.31
C CYS A 17 60.18 42.78 6.33
N PRO A 18 59.19 42.58 7.23
CA PRO A 18 58.38 41.37 7.20
C PRO A 18 57.50 41.45 5.95
N VAL A 19 57.74 40.54 5.01
CA VAL A 19 56.68 40.15 4.07
C VAL A 19 55.65 39.44 4.94
N VAL A 20 54.51 40.06 5.14
CA VAL A 20 53.33 39.34 5.63
C VAL A 20 52.95 38.41 4.49
N LEU A 21 53.34 37.14 4.57
CA LEU A 21 52.65 36.12 3.79
C LEU A 21 51.24 36.06 4.36
N VAL A 22 50.26 36.56 3.61
CA VAL A 22 48.87 36.20 3.85
C VAL A 22 48.79 34.70 3.56
N ALA A 23 48.34 33.94 4.55
CA ALA A 23 48.23 32.50 4.41
C ALA A 23 46.91 32.19 3.69
N ALA A 24 46.94 31.25 2.75
CA ALA A 24 45.75 30.73 2.10
C ALA A 24 44.72 30.23 3.13
N PRO A 25 43.42 30.14 2.77
CA PRO A 25 42.39 29.64 3.65
C PRO A 25 42.72 28.25 4.21
N PRO A 26 42.33 27.92 5.46
CA PRO A 26 42.58 26.60 6.03
C PRO A 26 42.05 25.43 5.18
N ASN A 27 40.96 25.67 4.44
CA ASN A 27 40.27 24.73 3.56
C ASN A 27 40.59 24.92 2.07
N ASP A 28 41.72 25.57 1.75
CA ASP A 28 42.27 25.73 0.40
C ASP A 28 42.52 24.39 -0.33
N LEU A 29 42.84 23.32 0.41
CA LEU A 29 43.11 22.00 -0.15
C LEU A 29 42.04 20.99 0.27
N CYS A 30 41.61 20.14 -0.67
CA CYS A 30 40.64 19.05 -0.43
C CYS A 30 41.04 18.08 0.70
N ILE A 31 42.31 18.08 1.13
CA ILE A 31 42.81 17.22 2.21
C ILE A 31 42.46 17.77 3.59
N ASN A 32 42.15 19.06 3.69
CA ASN A 32 41.72 19.73 4.92
C ASN A 32 40.39 20.51 4.69
N PRO A 33 39.32 19.85 4.23
CA PRO A 33 38.05 20.52 3.97
C PRO A 33 37.41 21.01 5.28
N GLU A 34 36.68 22.12 5.21
CA GLU A 34 35.97 22.67 6.38
C GLU A 34 34.71 21.84 6.67
N PRO A 35 34.53 21.30 7.89
CA PRO A 35 33.34 20.54 8.23
C PRO A 35 32.13 21.46 8.45
N ILE A 36 31.03 21.17 7.76
CA ILE A 36 29.74 21.84 7.88
C ILE A 36 28.61 20.80 7.92
N VAL A 37 27.45 21.16 8.47
CA VAL A 37 26.33 20.23 8.69
C VAL A 37 25.01 20.93 8.35
N GLY A 38 24.10 20.20 7.73
CA GLY A 38 22.70 20.59 7.56
C GLY A 38 22.47 21.72 6.55
N GLU A 39 21.24 22.21 6.53
CA GLU A 39 20.88 23.40 5.74
C GLU A 39 21.37 24.69 6.41
N GLY A 40 21.53 25.75 5.61
CA GLY A 40 21.89 27.06 6.14
C GLY A 40 22.71 27.91 5.20
N VAL A 41 23.23 29.01 5.75
CA VAL A 41 24.08 29.97 5.04
C VAL A 41 25.50 29.85 5.57
N PHE A 42 26.41 29.47 4.69
CA PHE A 42 27.82 29.23 4.99
C PHE A 42 28.69 30.30 4.33
N SER A 43 29.80 30.67 4.98
CA SER A 43 30.74 31.66 4.45
C SER A 43 31.90 31.00 3.74
N PHE A 44 32.44 31.65 2.71
CA PHE A 44 33.66 31.22 2.02
C PHE A 44 34.57 32.42 1.75
N ASP A 45 35.88 32.20 1.68
CA ASP A 45 36.88 33.19 1.29
C ASP A 45 37.90 32.55 0.34
N LEU A 46 37.95 33.06 -0.89
CA LEU A 46 38.86 32.58 -1.94
C LEU A 46 40.12 33.46 -2.03
N THR A 47 40.28 34.46 -1.16
CA THR A 47 41.45 35.35 -1.16
C THR A 47 42.70 34.55 -0.86
N ASP A 48 43.70 34.65 -1.75
CA ASP A 48 44.95 33.89 -1.71
C ASP A 48 44.78 32.35 -1.76
N ALA A 49 43.59 31.83 -2.10
CA ALA A 49 43.36 30.40 -2.35
C ALA A 49 44.09 29.96 -3.62
N THR A 50 44.57 28.73 -3.64
CA THR A 50 45.28 28.12 -4.76
C THR A 50 44.31 27.39 -5.69
N ALA A 51 44.83 26.88 -6.81
CA ALA A 51 44.05 26.07 -7.74
C ALA A 51 44.36 24.59 -7.53
N SER A 52 43.35 23.80 -7.17
CA SER A 52 43.50 22.35 -7.03
C SER A 52 43.35 21.62 -8.37
N THR A 53 44.19 20.60 -8.59
CA THR A 53 44.06 19.70 -9.76
C THR A 53 43.05 18.58 -9.56
N ALA A 54 42.62 18.37 -8.31
CA ALA A 54 41.58 17.44 -7.91
C ALA A 54 40.23 17.78 -8.57
N GLY A 55 39.49 16.76 -9.01
CA GLY A 55 38.14 16.95 -9.57
C GLY A 55 38.09 17.36 -11.05
N GLY A 56 36.99 18.01 -11.46
CA GLY A 56 36.78 18.52 -12.84
C GLY A 56 36.55 17.47 -13.94
N GLY A 57 36.13 16.24 -13.58
CA GLY A 57 35.78 15.17 -14.51
C GLY A 57 34.35 15.25 -15.08
N GLY A 58 34.03 14.44 -16.09
CA GLY A 58 32.67 14.31 -16.63
C GLY A 58 32.15 15.48 -17.47
N GLU A 59 30.83 15.71 -17.44
CA GLU A 59 30.11 16.83 -18.07
C GLU A 59 30.44 18.19 -17.41
N CYS A 60 31.10 18.17 -16.26
CA CYS A 60 31.52 19.34 -15.47
C CYS A 60 32.80 20.02 -15.97
N LYS A 61 33.11 19.90 -17.26
CA LYS A 61 34.29 20.51 -17.88
C LYS A 61 34.02 21.95 -18.29
N PHE A 62 33.92 22.85 -17.31
CA PHE A 62 33.80 24.30 -17.53
C PHE A 62 35.10 24.95 -18.06
N GLY A 63 36.18 24.16 -18.15
CA GLY A 63 37.53 24.58 -18.51
C GLY A 63 38.54 23.65 -17.85
N PRO A 64 39.85 23.76 -18.14
CA PRO A 64 40.85 22.79 -17.67
C PRO A 64 41.15 22.82 -16.15
N THR A 65 40.62 23.78 -15.38
CA THR A 65 40.85 23.90 -13.92
C THR A 65 39.87 24.89 -13.29
N VAL A 66 39.28 24.54 -12.13
CA VAL A 66 38.70 25.51 -11.19
C VAL A 66 39.87 26.16 -10.44
N GLU A 67 39.89 27.49 -10.33
CA GLU A 67 40.93 28.27 -9.64
C GLU A 67 40.41 28.88 -8.35
N ASN A 68 41.32 29.13 -7.41
CA ASN A 68 41.05 29.76 -6.11
C ASN A 68 39.91 29.02 -5.40
N ASP A 69 40.11 27.73 -5.12
CA ASP A 69 39.07 26.86 -4.62
C ASP A 69 39.21 26.55 -3.14
N VAL A 70 38.07 26.37 -2.49
CA VAL A 70 37.97 25.91 -1.11
C VAL A 70 37.02 24.73 -1.03
N TRP A 71 37.23 23.92 0.00
CA TRP A 71 36.58 22.62 0.13
C TRP A 71 35.81 22.53 1.45
N PHE A 72 34.63 21.94 1.40
CA PHE A 72 33.78 21.71 2.57
C PHE A 72 33.38 20.25 2.62
N CYS A 73 33.44 19.65 3.81
CA CYS A 73 32.81 18.37 4.06
C CYS A 73 31.49 18.60 4.74
N TRP A 74 30.43 18.33 4.00
CA TRP A 74 29.07 18.61 4.39
C TRP A 74 28.34 17.33 4.75
N THR A 75 27.88 17.24 6.00
CA THR A 75 26.96 16.19 6.43
C THR A 75 25.53 16.62 6.12
N SER A 76 24.83 15.86 5.29
CA SER A 76 23.44 16.15 4.93
C SER A 76 22.49 15.88 6.09
N GLU A 77 21.50 16.75 6.29
CA GLU A 77 20.36 16.53 7.19
C GLU A 77 19.05 16.34 6.39
N CYS A 78 19.15 15.91 5.14
CA CYS A 78 18.00 15.54 4.30
C CYS A 78 18.35 14.47 3.28
N SER A 79 17.31 13.72 2.87
CA SER A 79 17.33 12.83 1.70
C SER A 79 16.54 13.49 0.56
N GLY A 80 16.96 13.26 -0.68
CA GLY A 80 16.34 13.85 -1.87
C GLY A 80 17.15 15.03 -2.42
N THR A 81 16.47 16.02 -2.99
CA THR A 81 17.10 17.14 -3.68
C THR A 81 17.59 18.19 -2.69
N VAL A 82 18.90 18.36 -2.62
CA VAL A 82 19.52 19.55 -2.00
C VAL A 82 19.82 20.60 -3.06
N ARG A 83 19.54 21.86 -2.71
CA ARG A 83 19.96 23.04 -3.46
C ARG A 83 21.17 23.66 -2.79
N ILE A 84 22.24 23.86 -3.55
CA ILE A 84 23.42 24.62 -3.11
C ILE A 84 23.62 25.80 -4.08
N GLU A 85 23.60 27.03 -3.59
CA GLU A 85 23.72 28.22 -4.43
C GLU A 85 24.54 29.36 -3.84
N THR A 86 25.27 30.08 -4.69
CA THR A 86 25.97 31.33 -4.36
C THR A 86 25.18 32.58 -4.76
N CYS A 87 23.96 32.38 -5.30
CA CYS A 87 23.08 33.43 -5.81
C CYS A 87 22.73 34.46 -4.74
N GLY A 88 23.06 35.73 -5.00
CA GLY A 88 22.84 36.81 -4.04
C GLY A 88 23.78 36.81 -2.81
N GLY A 89 24.62 35.79 -2.64
CA GLY A 89 25.59 35.66 -1.54
C GLY A 89 26.99 36.21 -1.85
N THR A 90 27.28 36.54 -3.11
CA THR A 90 28.57 37.11 -3.52
C THR A 90 28.43 38.06 -4.72
N SER A 91 29.53 38.52 -5.32
CA SER A 91 29.56 39.10 -6.67
C SER A 91 30.59 38.43 -7.58
N LEU A 92 31.19 37.34 -7.10
CA LEU A 92 32.20 36.56 -7.80
C LEU A 92 31.58 35.68 -8.90
N ASP A 93 32.44 35.24 -9.82
CA ASP A 93 32.12 34.31 -10.92
C ASP A 93 32.47 32.90 -10.44
N THR A 94 31.50 32.21 -9.83
CA THR A 94 31.74 31.02 -9.02
C THR A 94 31.64 29.73 -9.83
N VAL A 95 32.17 28.64 -9.28
CA VAL A 95 31.93 27.27 -9.71
C VAL A 95 31.59 26.44 -8.48
N LEU A 96 30.55 25.62 -8.57
CA LEU A 96 30.17 24.63 -7.55
C LEU A 96 30.32 23.22 -8.12
N GLU A 97 30.94 22.33 -7.35
CA GLU A 97 30.97 20.88 -7.60
C GLU A 97 30.67 20.16 -6.28
N ILE A 98 29.91 19.06 -6.33
CA ILE A 98 29.69 18.18 -5.16
C ILE A 98 30.13 16.76 -5.51
N TYR A 99 30.86 16.11 -4.60
CA TYR A 99 31.41 14.76 -4.76
C TYR A 99 30.85 13.83 -3.69
N ASP A 100 30.76 12.55 -4.05
CA ASP A 100 30.44 11.49 -3.09
C ASP A 100 31.61 11.31 -2.12
N LYS A 101 31.32 11.32 -0.82
CA LYS A 101 32.27 11.19 0.31
C LYS A 101 33.16 12.41 0.56
N CYS A 102 33.59 12.55 1.80
CA CYS A 102 34.59 13.52 2.26
C CYS A 102 36.03 13.07 1.95
N GLU A 103 36.31 12.74 0.69
CA GLU A 103 37.65 12.31 0.24
C GLU A 103 38.08 13.13 -0.98
N CYS A 104 39.36 13.53 -1.02
CA CYS A 104 39.92 14.24 -2.16
C CYS A 104 39.65 13.48 -3.47
N PRO A 105 38.92 14.06 -4.44
CA PRO A 105 38.77 13.42 -5.73
C PRO A 105 40.14 13.37 -6.41
N GLY A 106 40.46 12.24 -7.04
CA GLY A 106 41.64 12.17 -7.91
C GLY A 106 41.59 13.22 -9.03
N ASP A 107 42.70 13.44 -9.73
CA ASP A 107 42.73 14.30 -10.90
C ASP A 107 41.70 13.80 -11.94
N GLY A 108 40.72 14.63 -12.30
CA GLY A 108 39.62 14.25 -13.18
C GLY A 108 38.49 13.46 -12.51
N GLY A 109 38.39 13.48 -11.17
CA GLY A 109 37.25 12.93 -10.44
C GLY A 109 35.94 13.55 -10.89
N VAL A 110 34.90 12.72 -11.05
CA VAL A 110 33.60 13.12 -11.57
C VAL A 110 32.71 13.54 -10.39
N PRO A 111 32.25 14.80 -10.31
CA PRO A 111 31.30 15.22 -9.29
C PRO A 111 29.89 14.67 -9.61
N ILE A 112 29.07 14.51 -8.57
CA ILE A 112 27.65 14.10 -8.66
C ILE A 112 26.89 15.15 -9.47
N CYS A 113 27.06 16.42 -9.11
CA CYS A 113 26.61 17.54 -9.94
C CYS A 113 27.49 18.77 -9.76
N CYS A 114 27.33 19.70 -10.69
CA CYS A 114 28.18 20.86 -10.82
C CYS A 114 27.48 21.95 -11.61
N ASN A 115 27.89 23.20 -11.41
CA ASN A 115 27.47 24.32 -12.23
C ASN A 115 28.43 25.50 -12.05
N ASP A 116 28.62 26.31 -13.09
CA ASP A 116 29.35 27.58 -13.02
C ASP A 116 28.39 28.80 -13.08
N ASN A 117 27.34 28.76 -13.91
CA ASN A 117 26.46 29.89 -14.16
C ASN A 117 24.98 29.52 -14.05
N PHE A 118 24.28 30.14 -13.09
CA PHE A 118 22.83 30.04 -12.94
C PHE A 118 22.15 31.41 -12.92
N CYS A 119 22.41 32.22 -11.90
CA CYS A 119 21.78 33.53 -11.71
C CYS A 119 22.68 34.67 -12.20
N GLY A 120 23.21 34.52 -13.42
CA GLY A 120 24.24 35.39 -13.98
C GLY A 120 25.60 34.70 -13.92
N LYS A 121 26.49 35.19 -13.04
CA LYS A 121 27.85 34.65 -12.85
C LYS A 121 28.00 33.72 -11.63
N GLN A 122 26.92 33.59 -10.87
CA GLN A 122 26.87 32.80 -9.65
C GLN A 122 26.26 31.45 -9.96
N SER A 123 26.69 30.45 -9.20
CA SER A 123 26.38 29.05 -9.44
C SER A 123 25.23 28.58 -8.55
N ARG A 124 24.45 27.65 -9.06
CA ARG A 124 23.50 26.86 -8.30
C ARG A 124 23.49 25.43 -8.81
N ILE A 125 23.53 24.48 -7.91
CA ILE A 125 23.33 23.06 -8.19
C ILE A 125 22.10 22.57 -7.43
N ASP A 126 21.36 21.68 -8.06
CA ASP A 126 20.27 20.90 -7.47
C ASP A 126 20.72 19.44 -7.60
N CYS A 127 20.95 18.76 -6.48
CA CYS A 127 21.64 17.47 -6.40
C CYS A 127 20.90 16.50 -5.49
N LEU A 128 20.86 15.23 -5.88
CA LEU A 128 20.35 14.18 -5.00
C LEU A 128 21.39 13.84 -3.94
N VAL A 129 20.96 13.82 -2.69
CA VAL A 129 21.77 13.52 -1.50
C VAL A 129 20.97 12.65 -0.54
N GLU A 130 21.67 11.96 0.35
CA GLU A 130 21.14 11.05 1.36
C GLU A 130 21.38 11.64 2.75
N CYS A 131 20.43 11.44 3.66
CA CYS A 131 20.54 11.84 5.06
C CYS A 131 21.81 11.24 5.72
N ASP A 132 22.45 12.01 6.62
CA ASP A 132 23.67 11.67 7.37
C ASP A 132 24.91 11.31 6.54
N ARG A 133 24.77 11.24 5.21
CA ARG A 133 25.89 11.03 4.29
C ARG A 133 26.72 12.31 4.19
N ILE A 134 28.03 12.09 4.14
CA ILE A 134 29.00 13.18 4.06
C ILE A 134 29.42 13.36 2.61
N TYR A 135 29.23 14.55 2.08
CA TYR A 135 29.62 14.95 0.73
C TYR A 135 30.77 15.94 0.78
N LEU A 136 31.58 15.97 -0.27
CA LEU A 136 32.62 16.99 -0.43
C LEU A 136 32.15 18.04 -1.43
N ILE A 137 32.00 19.28 -0.97
CA ILE A 137 31.65 20.43 -1.80
C ILE A 137 32.93 21.18 -2.16
N ARG A 138 33.11 21.47 -3.43
CA ARG A 138 34.13 22.37 -3.95
C ARG A 138 33.47 23.67 -4.39
N LEU A 139 33.99 24.79 -3.91
CA LEU A 139 33.59 26.12 -4.34
C LEU A 139 34.83 26.88 -4.79
N GLY A 140 34.83 27.34 -6.03
CA GLY A 140 35.93 28.14 -6.57
C GLY A 140 35.49 29.12 -7.63
N THR A 141 36.43 29.49 -8.51
CA THR A 141 36.20 30.41 -9.63
C THR A 141 36.69 29.82 -10.95
N LEU A 142 36.22 30.38 -12.06
CA LEU A 142 36.83 30.13 -13.35
C LEU A 142 38.24 30.75 -13.45
N PRO A 143 39.10 30.25 -14.36
CA PRO A 143 40.45 30.78 -14.52
C PRO A 143 40.52 32.28 -14.76
N ALA A 144 41.46 32.94 -14.08
CA ALA A 144 41.72 34.38 -14.16
C ALA A 144 40.54 35.30 -13.74
N GLN A 145 39.64 34.81 -12.89
CA GLN A 145 38.62 35.64 -12.24
C GLN A 145 39.13 36.30 -10.95
N PRO A 146 38.51 37.42 -10.52
CA PRO A 146 38.86 38.06 -9.25
C PRO A 146 38.58 37.15 -8.06
N GLU A 147 39.50 37.15 -7.08
CA GLU A 147 39.30 36.53 -5.77
C GLU A 147 38.38 37.38 -4.87
N GLY A 148 37.88 36.77 -3.80
CA GLY A 148 37.13 37.47 -2.75
C GLY A 148 36.38 36.51 -1.85
N ASN A 149 35.48 37.06 -1.04
CA ASN A 149 34.65 36.31 -0.11
C ASN A 149 33.16 36.43 -0.45
N GLY A 150 32.35 35.60 0.21
CA GLY A 150 30.91 35.62 0.11
C GLY A 150 30.26 34.55 0.98
N THR A 151 28.99 34.30 0.70
CA THR A 151 28.24 33.20 1.29
C THR A 151 27.64 32.31 0.21
N PHE A 152 27.39 31.07 0.57
CA PHE A 152 26.55 30.15 -0.19
C PHE A 152 25.47 29.57 0.74
N THR A 153 24.37 29.14 0.15
CA THR A 153 23.22 28.60 0.88
C THR A 153 23.01 27.15 0.48
N ILE A 154 22.78 26.31 1.48
CA ILE A 154 22.30 24.93 1.33
C ILE A 154 20.85 24.90 1.77
N THR A 155 19.95 24.33 0.97
CA THR A 155 18.53 24.20 1.28
C THR A 155 18.05 22.81 0.90
N CYS A 156 17.42 22.11 1.84
CA CYS A 156 16.75 20.85 1.58
C CYS A 156 15.39 21.13 0.93
N ILE A 157 15.20 20.70 -0.32
CA ILE A 157 13.95 20.97 -1.05
C ILE A 157 12.83 20.04 -0.60
N ASP A 158 13.17 18.79 -0.28
CA ASP A 158 12.22 17.72 0.01
C ASP A 158 11.96 17.53 1.53
N GLY A 159 12.44 18.44 2.38
CA GLY A 159 12.27 18.40 3.84
C GLY A 159 13.49 17.88 4.61
N PRO A 160 13.49 17.93 5.96
CA PRO A 160 14.53 17.32 6.78
C PRO A 160 14.50 15.79 6.62
N CYS A 161 15.55 15.10 7.10
CA CYS A 161 15.53 13.65 7.19
C CYS A 161 14.20 13.18 7.80
N GLY A 162 13.51 12.27 7.11
CA GLY A 162 12.66 11.32 7.82
C GLY A 162 13.54 10.62 8.86
N ASP A 163 12.93 10.19 9.96
CA ASP A 163 13.65 9.38 10.94
C ASP A 163 14.44 8.27 10.22
N PRO A 164 15.66 7.89 10.68
CA PRO A 164 16.33 6.69 10.15
C PRO A 164 15.30 5.56 10.11
N PRO A 165 15.34 4.65 9.10
CA PRO A 165 14.36 3.58 8.99
C PRO A 165 14.22 3.01 10.40
N PRO A 166 12.99 3.03 10.97
CA PRO A 166 12.78 2.44 12.27
C PRO A 166 13.48 1.09 12.27
N VAL A 167 14.13 0.75 13.38
CA VAL A 167 14.23 -0.69 13.65
C VAL A 167 12.79 -1.10 13.75
N ALA A 168 12.25 -1.71 12.69
CA ALA A 168 10.84 -1.95 12.58
C ALA A 168 10.32 -2.53 13.90
N ASP A 169 9.45 -1.76 14.54
CA ASP A 169 8.96 -2.07 15.89
C ASP A 169 8.09 -3.34 15.85
N ASP A 170 7.59 -3.68 14.65
CA ASP A 170 6.96 -4.94 14.28
C ASP A 170 7.40 -5.38 12.87
N CYS A 171 7.95 -6.59 12.76
CA CYS A 171 8.36 -7.22 11.51
C CYS A 171 7.50 -8.43 11.14
N ASP A 172 6.43 -8.69 11.89
CA ASP A 172 5.42 -9.67 11.52
C ASP A 172 4.44 -9.04 10.52
N THR A 173 4.91 -8.80 9.30
CA THR A 173 4.06 -8.41 8.18
C THR A 173 3.31 -9.63 7.64
N CYS A 174 2.42 -10.22 8.45
CA CYS A 174 1.54 -11.23 7.87
C CYS A 174 0.46 -10.55 7.04
N CYS A 175 0.49 -10.84 5.75
CA CYS A 175 -0.50 -10.43 4.78
C CYS A 175 -1.11 -11.66 4.09
N GLY A 176 -2.41 -11.62 3.80
CA GLY A 176 -3.12 -12.70 3.11
C GLY A 176 -4.11 -13.46 3.99
N SER A 177 -5.29 -13.79 3.46
CA SER A 177 -6.31 -14.57 4.18
C SER A 177 -6.68 -15.88 3.47
N MET A 178 -7.40 -16.76 4.16
CA MET A 178 -7.94 -17.97 3.56
C MET A 178 -9.16 -17.63 2.69
N GLY A 179 -9.04 -17.84 1.38
CA GLY A 179 -10.16 -17.65 0.46
C GLY A 179 -11.34 -18.61 0.73
N GLN A 180 -12.57 -18.13 0.49
CA GLN A 180 -13.81 -18.86 0.72
C GLN A 180 -13.85 -20.24 0.03
N LEU A 181 -13.29 -20.38 -1.18
CA LEU A 181 -13.23 -21.67 -1.87
C LEU A 181 -12.53 -22.74 -1.03
N LEU A 182 -11.40 -22.38 -0.41
CA LEU A 182 -10.57 -23.32 0.35
C LEU A 182 -11.23 -23.65 1.69
N SER A 183 -11.91 -22.68 2.31
CA SER A 183 -12.81 -22.93 3.43
C SER A 183 -13.91 -23.93 3.06
N ASP A 184 -14.53 -23.80 1.88
CA ASP A 184 -15.52 -24.75 1.37
C ASP A 184 -14.94 -26.15 1.09
N GLN A 185 -13.61 -26.24 0.83
CA GLN A 185 -12.89 -27.52 0.76
C GLN A 185 -12.54 -28.10 2.14
N GLY A 186 -12.88 -27.39 3.22
CA GLY A 186 -12.66 -27.82 4.60
C GLY A 186 -11.29 -27.48 5.15
N PHE A 187 -10.59 -26.50 4.57
CA PHE A 187 -9.36 -25.96 5.14
C PHE A 187 -9.74 -25.15 6.39
N VAL A 188 -8.94 -25.30 7.45
CA VAL A 188 -9.29 -24.77 8.80
C VAL A 188 -8.18 -23.95 9.43
N GLY A 189 -7.05 -23.77 8.75
CA GLY A 189 -5.96 -22.92 9.21
C GLY A 189 -5.24 -22.26 8.04
N PRO A 190 -3.99 -21.80 8.24
CA PRO A 190 -3.24 -21.09 7.22
C PRO A 190 -3.08 -21.94 5.95
N VAL A 191 -3.16 -21.29 4.80
CA VAL A 191 -3.10 -21.93 3.49
C VAL A 191 -1.71 -21.74 2.91
N GLY A 192 -1.00 -22.82 2.62
CA GLY A 192 0.15 -22.77 1.73
C GLY A 192 -0.30 -22.84 0.28
N LEU A 193 -0.10 -21.76 -0.49
CA LEU A 193 -0.34 -21.70 -1.94
C LEU A 193 1.00 -21.78 -2.65
N GLY A 194 1.24 -22.85 -3.39
CA GLY A 194 2.52 -23.05 -4.07
C GLY A 194 2.37 -23.37 -5.55
N THR A 195 3.42 -23.07 -6.30
CA THR A 195 3.48 -23.28 -7.75
C THR A 195 4.38 -24.46 -8.10
N LEU A 196 4.07 -25.11 -9.21
CA LEU A 196 4.84 -26.23 -9.72
C LEU A 196 4.71 -26.38 -11.23
N GLN A 197 5.69 -27.07 -11.81
CA GLN A 197 5.70 -27.50 -13.20
C GLN A 197 5.33 -28.99 -13.28
N PRO A 198 4.12 -29.36 -13.70
CA PRO A 198 3.72 -30.76 -13.76
C PRO A 198 4.31 -31.49 -14.98
N SER A 199 4.40 -32.81 -14.88
CA SER A 199 4.83 -33.74 -15.94
C SER A 199 3.71 -34.02 -16.97
N GLY A 200 3.07 -32.98 -17.52
CA GLY A 200 2.06 -33.10 -18.58
C GLY A 200 1.02 -31.99 -18.60
N SER A 201 0.39 -31.75 -19.75
CA SER A 201 -0.49 -30.58 -19.97
C SER A 201 -1.81 -30.57 -19.17
N ALA A 202 -2.14 -31.65 -18.48
CA ALA A 202 -3.32 -31.77 -17.62
C ALA A 202 -2.99 -31.74 -16.12
N GLY A 203 -1.70 -31.66 -15.77
CA GLY A 203 -1.29 -31.52 -14.36
C GLY A 203 -1.52 -30.11 -13.85
N TYR A 204 -1.64 -30.00 -12.53
CA TYR A 204 -1.84 -28.73 -11.85
C TYR A 204 -0.51 -28.00 -11.70
N CYS A 205 -0.55 -26.69 -11.94
CA CYS A 205 0.60 -25.79 -11.78
C CYS A 205 0.48 -24.90 -10.54
N VAL A 206 -0.66 -24.98 -9.84
CA VAL A 206 -0.88 -24.36 -8.53
C VAL A 206 -1.53 -25.39 -7.62
N VAL A 207 -1.05 -25.45 -6.39
CA VAL A 207 -1.58 -26.33 -5.34
C VAL A 207 -1.74 -25.54 -4.05
N ALA A 208 -2.87 -25.72 -3.38
CA ALA A 208 -3.11 -25.24 -2.03
C ALA A 208 -3.02 -26.42 -1.05
N PHE A 209 -2.42 -26.22 0.11
CA PHE A 209 -2.44 -27.18 1.22
C PHE A 209 -2.78 -26.51 2.54
N ASP A 210 -3.50 -27.23 3.39
CA ASP A 210 -3.85 -26.77 4.73
C ASP A 210 -2.63 -26.96 5.64
N ALA A 211 -1.97 -25.85 6.00
CA ALA A 211 -0.79 -25.84 6.87
C ALA A 211 -1.15 -26.01 8.36
N ASN A 212 -2.44 -26.14 8.70
CA ASN A 212 -2.87 -26.35 10.07
C ASN A 212 -2.27 -27.63 10.68
N ASN A 213 -1.87 -27.54 11.95
CA ASN A 213 -1.23 -28.62 12.71
C ASN A 213 0.12 -29.11 12.15
N ALA A 214 0.72 -28.42 11.18
CA ALA A 214 2.03 -28.78 10.66
C ALA A 214 3.06 -28.89 11.80
N ALA A 215 3.10 -27.90 12.69
CA ALA A 215 3.97 -27.89 13.88
C ALA A 215 3.72 -29.04 14.88
N ALA A 216 2.54 -29.69 14.83
CA ALA A 216 2.20 -30.85 15.66
C ALA A 216 2.51 -32.20 14.97
N SER A 217 2.87 -32.18 13.69
CA SER A 217 3.22 -33.38 12.94
C SER A 217 4.61 -33.90 13.36
N ALA A 218 4.91 -35.16 13.03
CA ALA A 218 6.18 -35.75 13.42
C ALA A 218 7.33 -35.15 12.61
N ASN A 219 8.36 -34.65 13.28
CA ASN A 219 9.54 -34.13 12.59
C ASN A 219 10.20 -35.22 11.71
N ASN A 220 10.82 -34.79 10.62
CA ASN A 220 11.47 -35.62 9.61
C ASN A 220 10.52 -36.68 9.02
N SER A 221 9.22 -36.38 8.96
CA SER A 221 8.20 -37.25 8.36
C SER A 221 7.55 -36.60 7.15
N TYR A 222 7.18 -37.43 6.18
CA TYR A 222 6.27 -36.98 5.13
C TYR A 222 4.92 -36.74 5.80
N TRP A 223 4.43 -35.52 5.68
CA TRP A 223 3.12 -35.10 6.14
C TRP A 223 2.24 -34.86 4.92
N ALA A 224 1.12 -35.58 4.85
CA ALA A 224 0.13 -35.45 3.80
C ALA A 224 -1.04 -34.58 4.31
N PRO A 225 -0.95 -33.24 4.24
CA PRO A 225 -2.06 -32.36 4.59
C PRO A 225 -3.24 -32.54 3.61
N PRO A 226 -4.44 -32.06 3.96
CA PRO A 226 -5.45 -31.75 2.96
C PRO A 226 -4.84 -30.84 1.88
N MET A 227 -5.00 -31.22 0.61
CA MET A 227 -4.56 -30.41 -0.52
C MET A 227 -5.67 -30.26 -1.53
N TYR A 228 -5.63 -29.16 -2.27
CA TYR A 228 -6.59 -28.82 -3.30
C TYR A 228 -5.91 -28.12 -4.47
N SER A 229 -6.31 -28.51 -5.69
CA SER A 229 -6.02 -27.76 -6.91
C SER A 229 -7.32 -27.58 -7.68
N HIS A 230 -7.65 -26.33 -8.01
CA HIS A 230 -8.82 -26.05 -8.84
C HIS A 230 -8.63 -26.67 -10.24
N PRO A 231 -9.68 -27.22 -10.89
CA PRO A 231 -9.56 -27.83 -12.21
C PRO A 231 -8.93 -26.94 -13.30
N ASP A 232 -9.06 -25.62 -13.18
CA ASP A 232 -8.46 -24.64 -14.10
C ASP A 232 -7.06 -24.15 -13.68
N TRP A 233 -6.50 -24.60 -12.56
CA TRP A 233 -5.12 -24.30 -12.16
C TRP A 233 -4.10 -25.22 -12.84
N ASN A 234 -4.16 -25.29 -14.18
CA ASN A 234 -3.36 -26.20 -14.98
C ASN A 234 -2.58 -25.48 -16.08
N LEU A 235 -1.58 -26.17 -16.65
CA LEU A 235 -0.73 -25.63 -17.72
C LEU A 235 -1.49 -25.12 -18.95
N SER A 236 -2.68 -25.65 -19.26
CA SER A 236 -3.47 -25.18 -20.41
C SER A 236 -4.11 -23.81 -20.16
N LYS A 237 -4.30 -23.41 -18.89
CA LYS A 237 -4.98 -22.17 -18.50
C LYS A 237 -3.99 -21.12 -18.02
N LEU A 238 -3.10 -21.49 -17.12
CA LEU A 238 -2.13 -20.57 -16.51
C LEU A 238 -0.76 -20.62 -17.20
N GLY A 239 -0.44 -21.72 -17.88
CA GLY A 239 0.92 -21.93 -18.39
C GLY A 239 1.90 -22.25 -17.26
N GLN A 240 3.18 -22.02 -17.50
CA GLN A 240 4.19 -22.09 -16.44
C GLN A 240 4.10 -20.86 -15.54
N VAL A 241 3.97 -21.08 -14.23
CA VAL A 241 3.91 -20.02 -13.24
C VAL A 241 4.91 -20.28 -12.10
N PHE A 242 5.50 -19.20 -11.56
CA PHE A 242 6.45 -19.29 -10.45
C PHE A 242 6.06 -18.40 -9.28
N GLY A 243 6.07 -17.08 -9.47
CA GLY A 243 5.75 -16.16 -8.39
C GLY A 243 4.32 -16.36 -7.90
N THR A 244 4.13 -16.25 -6.59
CA THR A 244 2.83 -16.44 -5.93
C THR A 244 2.66 -15.41 -4.83
N ALA A 245 1.43 -14.95 -4.60
CA ALA A 245 1.07 -14.06 -3.50
C ALA A 245 -0.39 -14.31 -3.09
N ILE A 246 -0.79 -13.86 -1.89
CA ILE A 246 -2.17 -13.96 -1.39
C ILE A 246 -2.56 -12.58 -0.82
N ASP A 247 -3.72 -12.05 -1.21
CA ASP A 247 -4.23 -10.79 -0.64
C ASP A 247 -5.10 -10.98 0.61
N GLU A 248 -5.42 -9.88 1.29
CA GLU A 248 -6.24 -9.84 2.49
C GLU A 248 -7.65 -10.40 2.29
N LEU A 249 -8.13 -10.49 1.05
CA LEU A 249 -9.44 -11.07 0.70
C LEU A 249 -9.34 -12.56 0.35
N GLY A 250 -8.13 -13.13 0.33
CA GLY A 250 -7.85 -14.52 0.04
C GLY A 250 -7.82 -14.87 -1.44
N ASN A 251 -7.67 -13.87 -2.32
CA ASN A 251 -7.35 -14.14 -3.72
C ASN A 251 -5.89 -14.56 -3.81
N GLY A 252 -5.64 -15.60 -4.60
CA GLY A 252 -4.28 -15.97 -4.96
C GLY A 252 -3.83 -15.20 -6.20
N TYR A 253 -2.55 -14.91 -6.30
CA TYR A 253 -1.93 -14.37 -7.51
C TYR A 253 -0.82 -15.29 -7.96
N VAL A 254 -0.69 -15.51 -9.26
CA VAL A 254 0.43 -16.29 -9.83
C VAL A 254 0.91 -15.68 -11.14
N ALA A 255 2.23 -15.72 -11.39
CA ALA A 255 2.83 -15.02 -12.52
C ALA A 255 3.58 -15.96 -13.49
N HIS A 256 3.46 -15.68 -14.79
CA HIS A 256 4.15 -16.41 -15.88
C HIS A 256 5.66 -16.43 -15.68
N THR A 257 6.29 -17.58 -15.95
CA THR A 257 7.76 -17.74 -15.92
C THR A 257 8.26 -18.67 -17.03
N SER A 258 9.57 -18.67 -17.27
CA SER A 258 10.28 -19.71 -18.05
C SER A 258 11.38 -20.43 -17.25
N CYS A 259 11.45 -20.26 -15.93
CA CYS A 259 12.58 -20.68 -15.08
C CYS A 259 12.66 -22.19 -14.76
N TYR A 260 11.82 -23.03 -15.37
CA TYR A 260 11.77 -24.47 -15.10
C TYR A 260 12.57 -25.32 -16.07
N ALA A 261 13.06 -24.75 -17.17
CA ALA A 261 13.66 -25.54 -18.24
C ALA A 261 14.91 -26.28 -17.75
N TRP A 262 15.04 -27.58 -18.05
CA TRP A 262 16.26 -28.35 -17.76
C TRP A 262 16.71 -29.13 -18.99
N GLY A 263 17.70 -28.59 -19.71
CA GLY A 263 18.19 -29.22 -20.94
C GLY A 263 17.10 -29.44 -22.00
N GLY A 264 16.08 -28.57 -22.03
CA GLY A 264 14.89 -28.66 -22.89
C GLY A 264 13.78 -29.58 -22.37
N LEU A 265 13.90 -30.11 -21.15
CA LEU A 265 12.75 -30.67 -20.41
C LEU A 265 11.94 -29.53 -19.80
N TYR A 266 10.62 -29.68 -19.83
CA TYR A 266 9.64 -28.68 -19.38
C TYR A 266 9.79 -27.30 -20.06
N PRO A 267 9.78 -27.26 -21.40
CA PRO A 267 9.95 -25.99 -22.09
C PRO A 267 8.72 -25.11 -21.87
N ASP A 268 8.91 -23.79 -21.87
CA ASP A 268 7.87 -22.83 -21.51
C ASP A 268 6.58 -23.04 -22.33
N THR A 269 5.47 -22.96 -21.60
CA THR A 269 4.11 -23.11 -22.06
C THR A 269 3.32 -21.89 -21.57
N LEU A 270 2.86 -21.06 -22.51
CA LEU A 270 2.08 -19.86 -22.18
C LEU A 270 0.62 -20.21 -21.89
N GLY A 271 0.07 -19.56 -20.85
CA GLY A 271 -1.34 -19.64 -20.49
C GLY A 271 -2.25 -18.72 -21.31
N MET A 272 -3.46 -18.51 -20.82
CA MET A 272 -4.50 -17.72 -21.48
C MET A 272 -4.18 -16.22 -21.58
N GLY A 273 -3.28 -15.71 -20.73
CA GLY A 273 -2.80 -14.33 -20.77
C GLY A 273 -1.57 -14.11 -21.67
N GLY A 274 -0.93 -15.17 -22.14
CA GLY A 274 0.33 -15.07 -22.88
C GLY A 274 1.55 -14.87 -21.99
N ALA A 275 2.65 -14.40 -22.59
CA ALA A 275 3.89 -14.09 -21.87
C ALA A 275 3.71 -12.82 -21.02
N GLY A 276 4.25 -12.82 -19.79
CA GLY A 276 4.18 -11.68 -18.87
C GLY A 276 2.84 -11.58 -18.13
N ALA A 277 1.96 -12.56 -18.30
CA ALA A 277 0.66 -12.58 -17.63
C ALA A 277 0.82 -12.81 -16.12
N ILE A 278 0.11 -11.98 -15.35
CA ILE A 278 -0.14 -12.17 -13.92
C ILE A 278 -1.63 -12.52 -13.80
N TYR A 279 -1.91 -13.62 -13.12
CA TYR A 279 -3.25 -14.16 -12.97
C TYR A 279 -3.76 -13.93 -11.54
N ARG A 280 -5.02 -13.54 -11.42
CA ARG A 280 -5.77 -13.57 -10.16
C ARG A 280 -6.60 -14.85 -10.09
N LEU A 281 -6.50 -15.55 -8.97
CA LEU A 281 -7.28 -16.71 -8.58
C LEU A 281 -8.35 -16.22 -7.59
N ASP A 282 -9.60 -16.19 -8.04
CA ASP A 282 -10.70 -15.63 -7.25
C ASP A 282 -10.89 -16.36 -5.91
N ALA A 283 -10.98 -15.62 -4.81
CA ALA A 283 -11.07 -16.18 -3.45
C ALA A 283 -12.30 -17.09 -3.25
N ALA A 284 -13.42 -16.77 -3.92
CA ALA A 284 -14.68 -17.49 -3.75
C ALA A 284 -14.81 -18.71 -4.65
N THR A 285 -14.28 -18.65 -5.86
CA THR A 285 -14.52 -19.66 -6.90
C THR A 285 -13.25 -20.38 -7.35
N GLY A 286 -12.07 -19.81 -7.10
CA GLY A 286 -10.77 -20.27 -7.60
C GLY A 286 -10.61 -20.10 -9.11
N ALA A 287 -11.59 -19.49 -9.79
CA ALA A 287 -11.51 -19.27 -11.22
C ALA A 287 -10.35 -18.33 -11.54
N PRO A 288 -9.42 -18.71 -12.44
CA PRO A 288 -8.34 -17.83 -12.84
C PRO A 288 -8.85 -16.76 -13.80
N SER A 289 -8.31 -15.55 -13.67
CA SER A 289 -8.49 -14.42 -14.60
C SER A 289 -7.15 -13.73 -14.82
N VAL A 290 -6.97 -13.04 -15.95
CA VAL A 290 -5.76 -12.23 -16.19
C VAL A 290 -5.95 -10.91 -15.44
N LEU A 291 -5.08 -10.63 -14.48
CA LEU A 291 -5.03 -9.35 -13.77
C LEU A 291 -4.34 -8.31 -14.64
N ALA A 292 -3.09 -8.60 -15.01
CA ALA A 292 -2.25 -7.73 -15.83
C ALA A 292 -1.42 -8.59 -16.81
N THR A 293 -0.88 -7.95 -17.85
CA THR A 293 0.09 -8.58 -18.76
C THR A 293 1.22 -7.62 -18.97
N LEU A 294 2.35 -7.90 -18.33
CA LEU A 294 3.52 -7.03 -18.38
C LEU A 294 4.28 -7.22 -19.69
N PRO A 295 5.09 -6.22 -20.09
CA PRO A 295 5.89 -6.28 -21.32
C PRO A 295 6.81 -7.50 -21.33
N GLN A 296 6.86 -8.16 -22.49
CA GLN A 296 7.75 -9.28 -22.76
C GLN A 296 8.24 -9.21 -24.21
N THR A 297 9.56 -9.20 -24.40
CA THR A 297 10.21 -9.31 -25.68
C THR A 297 10.89 -10.67 -25.80
N LEU A 298 10.68 -11.35 -26.93
CA LEU A 298 11.22 -12.68 -27.13
C LEU A 298 12.72 -12.59 -27.38
N ASP A 299 13.55 -13.24 -26.57
CA ASP A 299 14.98 -13.41 -26.84
C ASP A 299 15.17 -14.39 -28.01
N PRO A 300 15.59 -13.92 -29.21
CA PRO A 300 15.74 -14.79 -30.36
C PRO A 300 16.98 -15.69 -30.27
N THR A 301 17.86 -15.48 -29.29
CA THR A 301 19.10 -16.23 -29.10
C THR A 301 18.91 -17.50 -28.27
N ILE A 302 17.81 -17.59 -27.51
CA ILE A 302 17.47 -18.75 -26.69
C ILE A 302 16.79 -19.83 -27.55
N VAL A 303 17.26 -21.07 -27.39
CA VAL A 303 16.75 -22.24 -28.11
C VAL A 303 16.45 -23.36 -27.10
N PRO A 304 15.23 -23.91 -27.09
CA PRO A 304 14.13 -23.64 -28.02
C PRO A 304 13.46 -22.27 -27.82
N ALA A 305 12.93 -21.70 -28.90
CA ALA A 305 12.44 -20.31 -28.92
C ALA A 305 11.25 -20.06 -27.96
N ASN A 306 10.54 -21.09 -27.52
CA ASN A 306 9.51 -20.89 -26.51
C ASN A 306 10.10 -20.55 -25.14
N GLU A 307 11.33 -20.96 -24.83
CA GLU A 307 12.04 -20.55 -23.59
C GLU A 307 12.64 -19.15 -23.69
N GLY A 308 12.48 -18.45 -24.82
CA GLY A 308 13.00 -17.11 -25.02
C GLY A 308 12.15 -16.01 -24.38
N TRP A 309 11.02 -16.33 -23.76
CA TRP A 309 10.21 -15.37 -23.02
C TRP A 309 10.75 -15.21 -21.60
N PRO A 310 11.21 -14.01 -21.20
CA PRO A 310 11.82 -13.82 -19.89
C PRO A 310 10.91 -14.16 -18.71
N GLY A 311 9.66 -13.76 -18.80
CA GLY A 311 8.65 -13.94 -17.77
C GLY A 311 8.81 -12.98 -16.60
N ILE A 312 7.92 -13.15 -15.63
CA ILE A 312 7.92 -12.45 -14.35
C ILE A 312 8.78 -13.26 -13.38
N GLY A 313 9.66 -12.59 -12.65
CA GLY A 313 10.56 -13.25 -11.71
C GLY A 313 9.81 -13.77 -10.49
N ASN A 314 9.31 -12.85 -9.66
CA ASN A 314 8.44 -13.14 -8.53
C ASN A 314 7.46 -11.98 -8.35
N ILE A 315 6.45 -12.17 -7.48
CA ILE A 315 5.46 -11.16 -7.13
C ILE A 315 5.32 -11.10 -5.61
N HIS A 316 5.00 -9.92 -5.08
CA HIS A 316 4.77 -9.70 -3.65
C HIS A 316 3.53 -8.82 -3.49
N TYR A 317 2.64 -9.19 -2.58
CA TYR A 317 1.47 -8.38 -2.26
C TYR A 317 1.64 -7.73 -0.89
N ASP A 318 1.36 -6.43 -0.83
CA ASP A 318 1.46 -5.65 0.40
C ASP A 318 0.06 -5.20 0.85
N CYS A 319 -0.34 -5.61 2.05
CA CYS A 319 -1.65 -5.29 2.61
C CYS A 319 -1.78 -3.84 3.09
N GLN A 320 -0.68 -3.16 3.41
CA GLN A 320 -0.70 -1.76 3.85
C GLN A 320 -1.05 -0.87 2.66
N TYR A 321 -0.40 -1.07 1.52
CA TYR A 321 -0.65 -0.28 0.31
C TYR A 321 -1.72 -0.88 -0.60
N GLN A 322 -2.12 -2.13 -0.34
CA GLN A 322 -2.99 -2.92 -1.21
C GLN A 322 -2.46 -2.98 -2.66
N ARG A 323 -1.14 -3.14 -2.79
CA ARG A 323 -0.42 -3.16 -4.07
C ARG A 323 0.26 -4.50 -4.30
N LEU A 324 0.27 -4.93 -5.56
CA LEU A 324 1.07 -6.05 -6.03
C LEU A 324 2.33 -5.52 -6.73
N TYR A 325 3.49 -5.91 -6.23
CA TYR A 325 4.79 -5.65 -6.85
C TYR A 325 5.18 -6.86 -7.71
N ALA A 326 5.66 -6.61 -8.92
CA ALA A 326 6.07 -7.67 -9.85
C ALA A 326 7.43 -7.37 -10.47
N SER A 327 8.37 -8.31 -10.37
CA SER A 327 9.69 -8.18 -11.00
C SER A 327 9.65 -8.73 -12.41
N ASN A 328 10.17 -7.98 -13.38
CA ASN A 328 10.16 -8.38 -14.78
C ASN A 328 11.58 -8.71 -15.26
N MET A 329 11.78 -9.93 -15.73
CA MET A 329 13.09 -10.39 -16.21
C MET A 329 13.42 -9.93 -17.62
N ASP A 330 12.45 -9.36 -18.35
CA ASP A 330 12.64 -8.80 -19.70
C ASP A 330 13.38 -7.47 -19.62
N ASP A 331 12.82 -6.51 -18.90
CA ASP A 331 13.31 -5.15 -18.85
C ASP A 331 14.01 -4.77 -17.53
N GLY A 332 14.08 -5.69 -16.56
CA GLY A 332 14.76 -5.47 -15.29
C GLY A 332 14.02 -4.50 -14.36
N ARG A 333 12.72 -4.25 -14.62
CA ARG A 333 11.91 -3.33 -13.81
C ARG A 333 11.08 -4.04 -12.76
N ILE A 334 10.68 -3.28 -11.74
CA ILE A 334 9.62 -3.63 -10.81
C ILE A 334 8.38 -2.83 -11.17
N TYR A 335 7.25 -3.51 -11.28
CA TYR A 335 5.95 -2.92 -11.60
C TYR A 335 5.08 -2.87 -10.34
N VAL A 336 4.43 -1.73 -10.10
CA VAL A 336 3.43 -1.54 -9.04
C VAL A 336 2.05 -1.65 -9.68
N ILE A 337 1.24 -2.58 -9.19
CA ILE A 337 -0.04 -2.96 -9.80
C ILE A 337 -1.16 -2.85 -8.76
N ASP A 338 -2.21 -2.13 -9.12
CA ASP A 338 -3.48 -2.11 -8.39
C ASP A 338 -4.22 -3.44 -8.61
N THR A 339 -4.45 -4.21 -7.55
CA THR A 339 -5.10 -5.53 -7.61
C THR A 339 -6.61 -5.47 -7.85
N ALA A 340 -7.25 -4.32 -7.61
CA ALA A 340 -8.68 -4.14 -7.81
C ALA A 340 -9.05 -4.14 -9.30
N ASN A 341 -8.18 -3.58 -10.14
CA ASN A 341 -8.45 -3.38 -11.57
C ASN A 341 -7.32 -3.83 -12.53
N GLY A 342 -6.15 -4.19 -12.00
CA GLY A 342 -4.98 -4.63 -12.78
C GLY A 342 -4.20 -3.50 -13.46
N THR A 343 -4.44 -2.25 -13.06
CA THR A 343 -3.73 -1.09 -13.61
C THR A 343 -2.31 -1.04 -13.09
N ILE A 344 -1.37 -0.76 -13.99
CA ILE A 344 0.01 -0.47 -13.63
C ILE A 344 0.09 1.00 -13.27
N GLU A 345 0.46 1.29 -12.04
CA GLU A 345 0.53 2.66 -11.52
C GLU A 345 1.91 3.24 -11.75
N MET A 346 2.95 2.45 -11.48
CA MET A 346 4.35 2.87 -11.51
C MET A 346 5.26 1.74 -11.95
N THR A 347 6.40 2.13 -12.52
CA THR A 347 7.53 1.24 -12.82
C THR A 347 8.81 1.81 -12.22
N TYR A 348 9.66 0.93 -11.69
CA TYR A 348 10.97 1.26 -11.18
C TYR A 348 12.04 0.43 -11.90
N ASP A 349 13.02 1.11 -12.49
CA ASP A 349 14.17 0.49 -13.15
C ASP A 349 15.41 0.58 -12.26
N HIS A 350 15.91 -0.58 -11.82
CA HIS A 350 17.12 -0.67 -11.00
C HIS A 350 18.37 -0.11 -11.70
N ALA A 351 18.52 -0.39 -13.00
CA ALA A 351 19.74 -0.05 -13.74
C ALA A 351 19.93 1.46 -13.89
N SER A 352 18.82 2.18 -14.11
CA SER A 352 18.82 3.63 -14.26
C SER A 352 18.46 4.39 -12.98
N GLY A 353 17.85 3.72 -12.00
CA GLY A 353 17.28 4.34 -10.81
C GLY A 353 16.01 5.16 -11.08
N THR A 354 15.39 4.97 -12.26
CA THR A 354 14.26 5.80 -12.71
C THR A 354 12.94 5.22 -12.23
N VAL A 355 12.01 6.09 -11.81
CA VAL A 355 10.62 5.75 -11.51
C VAL A 355 9.71 6.47 -12.51
N THR A 356 8.77 5.77 -13.14
CA THR A 356 7.87 6.34 -14.16
C THR A 356 6.46 5.74 -14.17
N ASP A 357 5.46 6.58 -14.47
CA ASP A 357 4.02 6.26 -14.61
C ASP A 357 3.66 5.56 -15.96
N ILE A 358 4.59 4.89 -16.65
CA ILE A 358 4.43 4.48 -18.07
C ILE A 358 4.07 2.99 -18.25
N GLU A 359 3.34 2.69 -19.33
CA GLU A 359 3.16 1.38 -20.01
C GLU A 359 3.29 1.54 -21.56
N PRO A 360 3.75 0.56 -22.38
CA PRO A 360 4.79 -0.46 -22.21
C PRO A 360 5.97 -0.34 -23.21
N ILE A 361 7.13 -0.89 -22.81
CA ILE A 361 8.42 -1.01 -23.52
C ILE A 361 9.11 0.34 -23.78
N ASP A 362 10.20 0.61 -23.05
CA ASP A 362 11.13 1.64 -23.49
C ASP A 362 11.73 1.15 -24.82
N PRO A 363 11.61 1.88 -25.94
CA PRO A 363 12.24 1.50 -27.21
C PRO A 363 13.77 1.32 -27.13
N LEU A 364 14.39 1.73 -26.03
CA LEU A 364 15.81 1.54 -25.73
C LEU A 364 16.12 0.19 -25.07
N ASP A 365 15.13 -0.53 -24.54
CA ASP A 365 15.33 -1.84 -23.93
C ASP A 365 15.78 -2.86 -24.99
N ALA A 366 16.69 -3.75 -24.59
CA ALA A 366 17.16 -4.81 -25.48
C ALA A 366 16.13 -5.95 -25.52
N ASP A 367 15.95 -6.57 -26.69
CA ASP A 367 15.08 -7.75 -26.81
C ASP A 367 15.59 -8.90 -25.91
N GLY A 368 14.70 -9.47 -25.13
CA GLY A 368 14.94 -10.64 -24.30
C GLY A 368 15.29 -10.32 -22.86
N PHE A 369 15.92 -11.28 -22.18
CA PHE A 369 16.21 -11.14 -20.76
C PHE A 369 17.15 -9.96 -20.46
N ALA A 370 16.79 -9.16 -19.47
CA ALA A 370 17.62 -8.11 -18.90
C ALA A 370 19.02 -8.64 -18.59
N PRO A 371 20.07 -7.83 -18.80
CA PRO A 371 21.45 -8.20 -18.48
C PRO A 371 21.63 -8.64 -17.02
N LEU A 372 22.62 -9.49 -16.78
CA LEU A 372 23.04 -9.79 -15.41
C LEU A 372 23.55 -8.50 -14.74
N GLY A 373 23.14 -8.27 -13.49
CA GLY A 373 23.37 -7.04 -12.75
C GLY A 373 22.22 -6.03 -12.84
N GLU A 374 21.28 -6.23 -13.76
CA GLU A 374 20.08 -5.39 -13.92
C GLU A 374 18.80 -6.21 -13.70
N ARG A 375 18.87 -7.52 -13.89
CA ARG A 375 17.72 -8.42 -13.75
C ARG A 375 17.26 -8.56 -12.30
N VAL A 376 16.02 -8.17 -12.04
CA VAL A 376 15.35 -8.27 -10.73
C VAL A 376 14.65 -9.63 -10.58
N TRP A 377 14.57 -10.16 -9.36
CA TRP A 377 13.82 -11.39 -9.08
C TRP A 377 13.00 -11.35 -7.78
N GLY A 378 13.51 -11.83 -6.64
CA GLY A 378 12.74 -11.86 -5.39
C GLY A 378 12.34 -10.46 -4.92
N LEU A 379 11.20 -10.35 -4.24
CA LEU A 379 10.59 -9.12 -3.76
C LEU A 379 10.00 -9.34 -2.36
N THR A 380 10.09 -8.35 -1.48
CA THR A 380 9.28 -8.27 -0.25
C THR A 380 9.24 -6.82 0.22
N THR A 381 8.31 -6.49 1.10
CA THR A 381 8.27 -5.18 1.75
C THR A 381 8.56 -5.30 3.25
N LEU A 382 9.06 -4.22 3.82
CA LEU A 382 9.08 -3.99 5.25
C LEU A 382 8.91 -2.49 5.47
N GLU A 383 7.87 -2.11 6.21
CA GLU A 383 7.48 -0.72 6.45
C GLU A 383 7.33 0.08 5.14
N ASP A 384 8.05 1.19 5.02
CA ASP A 384 8.06 2.09 3.86
C ASP A 384 9.14 1.70 2.84
N ARG A 385 9.60 0.44 2.80
CA ARG A 385 10.62 0.00 1.85
C ARG A 385 10.25 -1.29 1.13
N LEU A 386 10.54 -1.28 -0.17
CA LEU A 386 10.53 -2.47 -1.02
C LEU A 386 11.95 -3.01 -1.14
N TYR A 387 12.15 -4.25 -0.70
CA TYR A 387 13.37 -5.03 -0.83
C TYR A 387 13.30 -5.95 -2.04
N TYR A 388 14.41 -6.09 -2.75
CA TYR A 388 14.47 -6.87 -3.98
C TYR A 388 15.85 -7.44 -4.25
N ALA A 389 15.88 -8.56 -4.98
CA ALA A 389 17.10 -9.24 -5.37
C ALA A 389 17.54 -8.89 -6.79
N ILE A 390 18.84 -8.63 -6.96
CA ILE A 390 19.50 -8.43 -8.26
C ILE A 390 20.32 -9.66 -8.63
N TRP A 391 20.02 -10.22 -9.79
CA TRP A 391 20.70 -11.36 -10.37
C TRP A 391 21.94 -10.91 -11.16
N GLY A 392 23.10 -10.95 -10.49
CA GLY A 392 24.41 -10.64 -11.06
C GLY A 392 25.20 -11.84 -11.59
N VAL A 393 24.98 -13.05 -11.04
CA VAL A 393 25.73 -14.27 -11.42
C VAL A 393 24.91 -15.54 -11.24
N ASP A 394 25.20 -16.58 -12.04
CA ASP A 394 24.60 -17.91 -11.97
C ASP A 394 25.64 -19.02 -12.21
N GLY A 395 25.24 -20.29 -12.07
CA GLY A 395 26.13 -21.44 -12.24
C GLY A 395 26.70 -21.60 -13.65
N GLY A 396 25.98 -21.14 -14.68
CA GLY A 396 26.41 -21.16 -16.08
C GLY A 396 27.40 -20.03 -16.42
N LYS A 397 27.37 -18.93 -15.67
CA LYS A 397 28.23 -17.75 -15.82
C LYS A 397 29.04 -17.44 -14.55
N SER A 398 29.37 -18.45 -13.75
CA SER A 398 30.14 -18.37 -12.49
C SER A 398 31.57 -17.80 -12.59
N SER A 399 32.02 -17.44 -13.79
CA SER A 399 33.33 -16.81 -14.06
C SER A 399 33.23 -15.40 -14.67
N ASN A 400 32.03 -14.84 -14.74
CA ASN A 400 31.82 -13.48 -15.26
C ASN A 400 32.46 -12.46 -14.31
N SER A 401 33.43 -11.70 -14.79
CA SER A 401 34.35 -10.92 -13.96
C SER A 401 33.68 -9.65 -13.42
N GLY A 402 33.20 -9.68 -12.16
CA GLY A 402 32.94 -8.48 -11.36
C GLY A 402 31.50 -8.23 -10.90
N LEU A 403 30.56 -9.12 -11.20
CA LEU A 403 29.18 -9.03 -10.73
C LEU A 403 28.89 -10.11 -9.68
N GLN A 404 28.07 -9.78 -8.70
CA GLN A 404 27.62 -10.67 -7.62
C GLN A 404 26.12 -10.51 -7.45
N ASN A 405 25.44 -11.52 -6.89
CA ASN A 405 24.03 -11.37 -6.53
C ASN A 405 23.93 -10.47 -5.30
N GLN A 406 22.96 -9.56 -5.32
CA GLN A 406 22.84 -8.47 -4.34
C GLN A 406 21.39 -8.36 -3.87
N ILE A 407 21.23 -7.90 -2.64
CA ILE A 407 19.94 -7.44 -2.11
C ILE A 407 19.98 -5.92 -2.06
N TRP A 408 18.91 -5.31 -2.54
CA TRP A 408 18.70 -3.87 -2.55
C TRP A 408 17.36 -3.54 -1.92
N SER A 409 17.18 -2.29 -1.52
CA SER A 409 15.89 -1.75 -1.14
C SER A 409 15.66 -0.40 -1.82
N ILE A 410 14.41 0.06 -1.87
CA ILE A 410 14.01 1.41 -2.30
C ILE A 410 12.87 1.89 -1.41
N ALA A 411 12.85 3.18 -1.06
CA ALA A 411 11.75 3.74 -0.26
C ALA A 411 10.45 3.76 -1.08
N LEU A 412 9.33 3.65 -0.38
CA LEU A 412 7.97 3.76 -0.88
C LEU A 412 7.34 5.04 -0.33
N ASP A 413 6.50 5.69 -1.13
CA ASP A 413 5.67 6.80 -0.67
C ASP A 413 4.39 6.30 0.01
N VAL A 414 3.53 7.24 0.41
CA VAL A 414 2.27 6.96 1.10
C VAL A 414 1.28 6.11 0.29
N ASP A 415 1.46 6.04 -1.03
CA ASP A 415 0.63 5.26 -1.94
C ASP A 415 1.30 3.90 -2.29
N GLY A 416 2.47 3.60 -1.73
CA GLY A 416 3.24 2.39 -2.02
C GLY A 416 4.06 2.48 -3.30
N ASN A 417 4.35 3.68 -3.81
CA ASN A 417 5.14 3.84 -5.02
C ASN A 417 6.63 4.06 -4.72
N PRO A 418 7.56 3.43 -5.48
CA PRO A 418 8.99 3.64 -5.29
C PRO A 418 9.41 5.11 -5.44
N ILE A 419 10.26 5.59 -4.54
CA ILE A 419 10.78 6.96 -4.56
C ILE A 419 12.14 6.97 -5.26
N ALA A 420 12.23 7.62 -6.42
CA ALA A 420 13.45 7.69 -7.23
C ALA A 420 14.65 8.24 -6.43
N GLY A 421 15.82 7.60 -6.58
CA GLY A 421 17.06 8.03 -5.92
C GLY A 421 17.21 7.59 -4.45
N THR A 422 16.27 6.81 -3.91
CA THR A 422 16.31 6.29 -2.54
C THR A 422 16.77 4.83 -2.43
N GLN A 423 17.23 4.27 -3.55
CA GLN A 423 17.67 2.88 -3.60
C GLN A 423 19.00 2.68 -2.88
N VAL A 424 19.07 1.63 -2.05
CA VAL A 424 20.24 1.28 -1.25
C VAL A 424 20.62 -0.16 -1.52
N MET A 425 21.92 -0.42 -1.71
CA MET A 425 22.43 -1.78 -1.70
C MET A 425 22.56 -2.22 -0.25
N GLU A 426 21.73 -3.18 0.15
CA GLU A 426 21.73 -3.70 1.52
C GLU A 426 22.96 -4.56 1.77
N PHE A 427 23.17 -5.57 0.91
CA PHE A 427 24.34 -6.44 0.99
C PHE A 427 24.55 -7.27 -0.28
N VAL A 428 25.75 -7.84 -0.36
CA VAL A 428 26.13 -8.84 -1.37
C VAL A 428 25.91 -10.24 -0.81
N MET A 429 25.32 -11.13 -1.62
CA MET A 429 25.09 -12.51 -1.23
C MET A 429 26.41 -13.27 -0.99
N PRO A 430 26.52 -14.09 0.08
CA PRO A 430 27.72 -14.87 0.36
C PRO A 430 28.05 -15.91 -0.72
N ASP A 431 29.32 -16.04 -1.11
CA ASP A 431 29.74 -17.04 -2.11
C ASP A 431 29.74 -18.49 -1.57
N TYR A 432 29.66 -19.50 -2.45
CA TYR A 432 29.99 -20.91 -2.13
C TYR A 432 31.50 -21.16 -1.87
N GLY A 433 32.29 -20.12 -1.58
CA GLY A 433 33.74 -20.18 -1.44
C GLY A 433 34.53 -20.16 -2.76
N SER A 434 33.87 -20.04 -3.91
CA SER A 434 34.50 -19.96 -5.24
C SER A 434 34.19 -18.66 -6.02
N GLY A 435 33.72 -17.62 -5.33
CA GLY A 435 33.51 -16.28 -5.92
C GLY A 435 32.15 -16.06 -6.59
N TRP A 436 31.14 -16.89 -6.30
CA TRP A 436 29.79 -16.75 -6.83
C TRP A 436 28.73 -17.42 -5.92
N SER A 437 27.47 -17.04 -6.10
CA SER A 437 26.26 -17.59 -5.48
C SER A 437 25.18 -17.84 -6.55
N ASN A 438 24.11 -18.59 -6.22
CA ASN A 438 22.95 -18.67 -7.11
C ASN A 438 22.04 -17.44 -6.93
N PRO A 439 21.23 -17.07 -7.94
CA PRO A 439 20.30 -15.94 -7.81
C PRO A 439 19.28 -16.20 -6.70
N VAL A 440 18.93 -15.13 -5.98
CA VAL A 440 17.87 -15.12 -4.98
C VAL A 440 16.54 -14.94 -5.69
N ALA A 441 15.68 -15.94 -5.58
CA ALA A 441 14.39 -15.96 -6.26
C ALA A 441 13.25 -15.42 -5.38
N ASP A 442 13.45 -15.45 -4.06
CA ASP A 442 12.43 -15.04 -3.09
C ASP A 442 13.05 -14.63 -1.75
N LEU A 443 12.32 -13.81 -1.01
CA LEU A 443 12.75 -13.22 0.25
C LEU A 443 11.56 -12.88 1.16
N VAL A 444 11.75 -13.01 2.47
CA VAL A 444 10.72 -12.70 3.47
C VAL A 444 11.35 -12.26 4.79
N PHE A 445 10.75 -11.28 5.46
CA PHE A 445 11.13 -10.89 6.80
C PHE A 445 10.48 -11.79 7.85
N ARG A 446 11.23 -12.14 8.89
CA ARG A 446 10.67 -12.77 10.10
C ARG A 446 10.26 -11.70 11.10
N GLY A 447 9.44 -12.05 12.08
CA GLY A 447 9.10 -11.18 13.22
C GLY A 447 10.28 -10.68 14.08
N ASP A 448 11.51 -11.19 13.89
CA ASP A 448 12.72 -10.61 14.49
C ASP A 448 13.52 -9.69 13.54
N CYS A 449 12.88 -9.24 12.46
CA CYS A 449 13.41 -8.34 11.43
C CYS A 449 14.62 -8.88 10.66
N CYS A 450 14.92 -10.17 10.80
CA CYS A 450 15.90 -10.81 9.94
C CYS A 450 15.27 -11.17 8.60
N LEU A 451 15.98 -10.84 7.52
CA LEU A 451 15.62 -11.17 6.16
C LEU A 451 16.06 -12.60 5.84
N VAL A 452 15.11 -13.46 5.47
CA VAL A 452 15.37 -14.77 4.90
C VAL A 452 15.43 -14.62 3.39
N THR A 453 16.50 -15.12 2.77
CA THR A 453 16.68 -15.14 1.32
C THR A 453 16.80 -16.58 0.85
N VAL A 454 16.15 -16.91 -0.27
CA VAL A 454 16.24 -18.25 -0.86
C VAL A 454 16.72 -18.20 -2.29
N GLU A 455 17.73 -19.01 -2.55
CA GLU A 455 18.32 -19.13 -3.87
C GLU A 455 17.52 -20.11 -4.74
N ARG A 456 17.61 -19.92 -6.05
CA ARG A 456 17.26 -20.95 -7.04
C ARG A 456 18.48 -21.25 -7.90
N SER A 457 18.82 -22.53 -7.99
CA SER A 457 19.91 -22.98 -8.84
C SER A 457 19.60 -22.67 -10.31
N MET A 458 20.39 -21.79 -10.93
CA MET A 458 20.23 -21.43 -12.34
C MET A 458 21.53 -21.63 -13.12
N SER A 459 21.41 -22.03 -14.38
CA SER A 459 22.52 -22.23 -15.31
C SER A 459 22.23 -21.53 -16.64
N GLY A 460 21.90 -20.25 -16.55
CA GLY A 460 21.33 -19.44 -17.63
C GLY A 460 19.95 -18.90 -17.24
N PRO A 461 19.34 -18.08 -18.10
CA PRO A 461 18.13 -17.32 -17.76
C PRO A 461 16.88 -18.19 -17.57
N SER A 462 16.68 -19.22 -18.38
CA SER A 462 15.54 -20.16 -18.28
C SER A 462 15.91 -21.52 -17.67
N ALA A 463 17.22 -21.80 -17.54
CA ALA A 463 17.72 -23.15 -17.25
C ALA A 463 17.90 -23.40 -15.74
N SER A 464 17.02 -24.19 -15.13
CA SER A 464 17.09 -24.55 -13.72
C SER A 464 18.13 -25.65 -13.45
N GLY A 465 18.69 -25.64 -12.24
CA GLY A 465 19.45 -26.73 -11.62
C GLY A 465 18.83 -27.15 -10.30
N ALA A 466 19.54 -27.96 -9.51
CA ALA A 466 19.13 -28.35 -8.16
C ALA A 466 20.36 -28.69 -7.31
N HIS A 467 20.16 -28.82 -5.99
CA HIS A 467 21.14 -29.24 -4.99
C HIS A 467 22.33 -28.30 -4.79
N GLN A 468 22.16 -27.04 -5.17
CA GLN A 468 23.11 -25.97 -4.91
C GLN A 468 22.35 -24.67 -4.62
N SER A 469 21.24 -24.71 -3.89
CA SER A 469 20.45 -23.53 -3.56
C SER A 469 20.26 -23.44 -2.05
N ARG A 470 20.62 -22.31 -1.44
CA ARG A 470 20.57 -22.14 0.02
C ARG A 470 19.38 -21.30 0.45
N ALA A 471 18.98 -21.50 1.70
CA ALA A 471 18.20 -20.57 2.49
C ALA A 471 19.12 -19.90 3.52
N LEU A 472 19.28 -18.58 3.43
CA LEU A 472 20.21 -17.80 4.26
C LEU A 472 19.45 -16.74 5.05
N VAL A 473 19.89 -16.48 6.29
CA VAL A 473 19.33 -15.43 7.15
C VAL A 473 20.31 -14.28 7.28
N HIS A 474 19.80 -13.07 7.11
CA HIS A 474 20.56 -11.83 7.24
C HIS A 474 19.86 -10.99 8.30
N CYS A 475 20.58 -10.57 9.32
CA CYS A 475 20.04 -9.78 10.43
C CYS A 475 20.87 -8.51 10.57
N VAL A 476 20.25 -7.37 10.87
CA VAL A 476 20.98 -6.14 11.16
C VAL A 476 21.66 -6.22 12.53
N GLY A 477 22.97 -5.98 12.56
CA GLY A 477 23.79 -5.94 13.76
C GLY A 477 23.57 -4.69 14.59
N ALA A 478 24.15 -4.65 15.80
CA ALA A 478 24.09 -3.48 16.68
C ALA A 478 24.79 -2.23 16.11
N ASP A 479 25.58 -2.40 15.06
CA ASP A 479 26.27 -1.37 14.28
C ASP A 479 25.48 -0.93 13.03
N GLY A 480 24.29 -1.49 12.78
CA GLY A 480 23.47 -1.17 11.61
C GLY A 480 23.87 -1.94 10.34
N GLU A 481 24.84 -2.85 10.43
CA GLU A 481 25.34 -3.63 9.28
C GLU A 481 24.64 -4.99 9.18
N TRP A 482 24.41 -5.48 7.98
CA TRP A 482 23.86 -6.82 7.76
C TRP A 482 24.86 -7.91 8.16
N ILE A 483 24.44 -8.76 9.08
CA ILE A 483 25.17 -9.93 9.55
C ILE A 483 24.47 -11.18 9.04
N ASN A 484 25.21 -11.99 8.30
CA ASN A 484 24.73 -13.28 7.85
C ASN A 484 24.78 -14.26 9.02
N THR A 485 23.62 -14.73 9.44
CA THR A 485 23.46 -15.70 10.52
C THR A 485 22.90 -16.99 9.95
N SER A 486 23.32 -18.14 10.50
CA SER A 486 22.83 -19.52 10.24
C SER A 486 22.20 -19.86 8.87
N ASP A 487 22.76 -20.84 8.19
CA ASP A 487 22.13 -21.45 7.01
C ASP A 487 21.01 -22.40 7.43
N TYR A 488 19.81 -22.29 6.84
CA TYR A 488 18.78 -23.33 6.95
C TYR A 488 19.18 -24.53 6.08
N THR A 489 18.88 -25.73 6.56
CA THR A 489 19.05 -26.96 5.78
C THR A 489 17.72 -27.39 5.18
N VAL A 490 17.59 -27.32 3.85
CA VAL A 490 16.38 -27.69 3.11
C VAL A 490 16.62 -28.99 2.34
N GLY A 491 15.90 -30.02 2.76
CA GLY A 491 16.01 -31.37 2.23
C GLY A 491 17.21 -32.16 2.70
N ASN A 492 17.23 -33.44 2.30
CA ASN A 492 18.18 -34.43 2.83
C ASN A 492 19.30 -34.81 1.86
N PHE A 493 19.18 -34.40 0.60
CA PHE A 493 20.17 -34.73 -0.41
C PHE A 493 21.40 -33.84 -0.29
N SER A 494 22.59 -34.45 -0.43
CA SER A 494 23.89 -33.76 -0.36
C SER A 494 24.09 -32.98 0.95
N SER A 495 24.31 -31.67 0.87
CA SER A 495 24.50 -30.75 2.00
C SER A 495 23.19 -30.19 2.57
N GLY A 496 22.05 -30.48 1.95
CA GLY A 496 20.78 -29.82 2.30
C GLY A 496 20.61 -28.43 1.69
N ASP A 497 21.36 -28.13 0.62
CA ASP A 497 21.19 -26.92 -0.18
C ASP A 497 20.22 -27.19 -1.34
N ASN A 498 18.97 -27.53 -1.01
CA ASN A 498 17.98 -27.96 -2.01
C ASN A 498 16.77 -27.04 -2.11
N THR A 499 16.88 -25.75 -1.79
CA THR A 499 15.77 -24.83 -2.06
C THR A 499 15.44 -24.75 -3.55
N SER A 500 14.17 -24.58 -3.87
CA SER A 500 13.67 -24.35 -5.23
C SER A 500 13.31 -22.89 -5.47
N GLY A 501 13.55 -22.02 -4.48
CA GLY A 501 13.50 -20.57 -4.62
C GLY A 501 12.23 -19.91 -4.12
N GLY A 502 11.40 -20.57 -3.31
CA GLY A 502 10.26 -19.97 -2.61
C GLY A 502 10.41 -20.03 -1.10
N VAL A 503 9.94 -18.99 -0.41
CA VAL A 503 9.92 -18.92 1.05
C VAL A 503 8.68 -18.18 1.55
N ALA A 504 8.05 -18.70 2.60
CA ALA A 504 6.93 -18.04 3.27
C ALA A 504 6.97 -18.31 4.77
N ILE A 505 6.30 -17.49 5.56
CA ILE A 505 6.22 -17.66 7.02
C ILE A 505 4.77 -17.83 7.43
N ASP A 506 4.51 -18.88 8.20
CA ASP A 506 3.24 -19.03 8.92
C ASP A 506 3.31 -18.22 10.23
N PRO A 507 2.61 -17.08 10.34
CA PRO A 507 2.68 -16.24 11.54
C PRO A 507 2.10 -16.94 12.77
N ASN A 508 1.21 -17.93 12.59
CA ASN A 508 0.42 -18.50 13.68
C ASN A 508 1.27 -19.40 14.58
N ASN A 509 2.35 -19.94 14.02
CA ASN A 509 3.25 -20.84 14.72
C ASN A 509 4.74 -20.51 14.49
N GLY A 510 5.05 -19.47 13.71
CA GLY A 510 6.41 -19.04 13.39
C GLY A 510 7.18 -20.02 12.51
N MET A 511 6.47 -20.91 11.80
CA MET A 511 7.10 -21.90 10.94
C MET A 511 7.39 -21.30 9.56
N ILE A 512 8.62 -21.47 9.13
CA ILE A 512 9.12 -20.99 7.86
C ILE A 512 9.04 -22.14 6.87
N TRP A 513 8.36 -21.88 5.76
CA TRP A 513 8.13 -22.80 4.68
C TRP A 513 9.10 -22.50 3.55
N PHE A 514 9.81 -23.53 3.11
CA PHE A 514 10.73 -23.46 1.98
C PHE A 514 10.24 -24.38 0.87
N SER A 515 10.17 -23.88 -0.36
CA SER A 515 10.06 -24.77 -1.50
C SER A 515 11.40 -25.47 -1.76
N GLY A 516 11.37 -26.74 -2.12
CA GLY A 516 12.60 -27.50 -2.27
C GLY A 516 12.51 -28.81 -3.06
N ASP A 517 13.65 -29.12 -3.68
CA ASP A 517 13.96 -30.36 -4.35
C ASP A 517 14.43 -31.41 -3.35
N ALA A 518 14.11 -32.68 -3.61
CA ALA A 518 14.68 -33.81 -2.87
C ALA A 518 14.66 -33.60 -1.34
N LEU A 519 13.54 -33.10 -0.83
CA LEU A 519 13.30 -32.92 0.60
C LEU A 519 13.52 -34.24 1.32
N LYS A 520 13.04 -35.32 0.68
CA LYS A 520 13.48 -36.69 0.94
C LYS A 520 13.89 -37.37 -0.36
N PHE A 521 15.04 -38.03 -0.32
CA PHE A 521 15.61 -38.73 -1.47
C PHE A 521 15.98 -40.18 -1.15
N GLY A 522 14.98 -41.01 -0.84
CA GLY A 522 15.09 -42.48 -0.83
C GLY A 522 16.05 -43.14 0.17
N GLU A 523 16.94 -42.42 0.85
CA GLU A 523 17.88 -42.98 1.82
C GLU A 523 17.17 -43.37 3.13
N GLY A 524 16.62 -44.59 3.15
CA GLY A 524 16.08 -45.25 4.35
C GLY A 524 14.56 -45.32 4.47
N THR A 525 13.81 -44.51 3.71
CA THR A 525 12.33 -44.49 3.74
C THR A 525 11.69 -45.13 2.50
N GLY A 526 12.35 -45.08 1.34
CA GLY A 526 11.76 -45.50 0.06
C GLY A 526 10.78 -44.49 -0.55
N GLU A 527 10.72 -43.29 0.03
CA GLU A 527 9.87 -42.16 -0.39
C GLU A 527 10.74 -41.07 -1.03
N PHE A 528 10.23 -40.48 -2.10
CA PHE A 528 10.74 -39.24 -2.68
C PHE A 528 9.78 -38.12 -2.29
N VAL A 529 10.28 -37.00 -1.80
CA VAL A 529 9.43 -35.85 -1.47
C VAL A 529 10.01 -34.60 -2.13
N TYR A 530 9.22 -33.96 -2.98
CA TYR A 530 9.52 -32.73 -3.71
C TYR A 530 8.36 -31.77 -3.49
N GLY A 531 8.62 -30.60 -2.91
CA GLY A 531 7.54 -29.69 -2.53
C GLY A 531 7.98 -28.72 -1.46
N TYR A 532 7.36 -28.79 -0.28
CA TYR A 532 7.48 -27.75 0.75
C TYR A 532 7.97 -28.33 2.08
N GLN A 533 9.01 -27.71 2.64
CA GLN A 533 9.55 -28.03 3.95
C GLN A 533 9.21 -26.94 4.95
N GLY A 534 8.41 -27.25 5.97
CA GLY A 534 8.12 -26.34 7.08
C GLY A 534 9.08 -26.59 8.24
N THR A 535 9.74 -25.56 8.75
CA THR A 535 10.65 -25.65 9.90
C THR A 535 10.63 -24.39 10.76
N LEU A 536 10.93 -24.52 12.05
CA LEU A 536 11.07 -23.36 12.94
C LEU A 536 12.44 -22.69 12.76
N VAL A 537 12.62 -21.52 13.38
CA VAL A 537 13.87 -20.75 13.34
C VAL A 537 15.11 -21.60 13.66
N GLY A 538 16.11 -21.54 12.79
CA GLY A 538 17.35 -22.33 12.88
C GLY A 538 17.18 -23.84 12.69
N GLY A 539 16.03 -24.27 12.18
CA GLY A 539 15.67 -25.67 12.01
C GLY A 539 16.40 -26.37 10.86
N ASP A 540 16.55 -27.68 11.02
CA ASP A 540 17.13 -28.61 10.06
C ASP A 540 16.09 -29.68 9.67
N LEU A 541 16.43 -30.54 8.71
CA LEU A 541 15.53 -31.62 8.29
C LEU A 541 14.98 -32.46 9.48
N PRO A 542 15.81 -32.92 10.45
CA PRO A 542 15.35 -33.57 11.68
C PRO A 542 14.28 -32.85 12.49
N ASN A 543 14.12 -31.54 12.32
CA ASN A 543 13.16 -30.67 13.01
C ASN A 543 12.21 -29.95 12.03
N SER A 544 11.91 -30.60 10.91
CA SER A 544 11.03 -30.06 9.88
C SER A 544 9.96 -31.07 9.46
N VAL A 545 8.94 -30.58 8.77
CA VAL A 545 7.85 -31.34 8.17
C VAL A 545 7.96 -31.23 6.66
N GLN A 546 7.61 -32.28 5.91
CA GLN A 546 7.74 -32.26 4.45
C GLN A 546 6.38 -32.56 3.81
N VAL A 547 5.95 -31.66 2.93
CA VAL A 547 4.77 -31.80 2.08
C VAL A 547 5.25 -32.07 0.65
N ASP A 548 4.71 -33.12 0.05
CA ASP A 548 4.95 -33.43 -1.35
C ASP A 548 3.95 -32.68 -2.22
N ALA A 549 4.41 -31.99 -3.26
CA ALA A 549 3.61 -31.00 -3.98
C ALA A 549 2.45 -31.62 -4.78
N ASP A 550 2.60 -32.86 -5.25
CA ASP A 550 1.56 -33.59 -6.00
C ASP A 550 1.04 -34.85 -5.26
N GLN A 551 1.58 -35.12 -4.07
CA GLN A 551 1.31 -36.29 -3.23
C GLN A 551 1.74 -37.63 -3.85
N ASP A 552 2.61 -37.65 -4.86
CA ASP A 552 3.20 -38.87 -5.41
C ASP A 552 4.65 -39.08 -4.96
N THR A 553 4.78 -39.67 -3.77
CA THR A 553 6.10 -39.95 -3.21
C THR A 553 6.87 -41.10 -3.90
N ASN A 554 6.38 -41.63 -5.02
CA ASN A 554 7.04 -42.70 -5.79
C ASN A 554 7.80 -42.17 -6.99
N GLU A 555 7.48 -40.97 -7.45
CA GLU A 555 8.13 -40.32 -8.58
C GLU A 555 9.10 -39.22 -8.11
N VAL A 556 9.83 -38.64 -9.04
CA VAL A 556 10.87 -37.64 -8.76
C VAL A 556 10.55 -36.39 -9.54
N ASP A 557 10.08 -35.35 -8.85
CA ASP A 557 9.66 -34.08 -9.45
C ASP A 557 10.78 -33.04 -9.46
N LYS A 558 11.90 -33.47 -10.01
CA LYS A 558 13.12 -32.68 -9.99
C LYS A 558 12.99 -31.43 -10.86
N PHE A 559 13.40 -30.28 -10.32
CA PHE A 559 13.35 -28.95 -10.94
C PHE A 559 11.95 -28.37 -11.12
N GLN A 560 10.92 -29.08 -10.65
CA GLN A 560 9.53 -28.74 -10.95
C GLN A 560 8.89 -27.85 -9.89
N VAL A 561 9.47 -27.76 -8.69
CA VAL A 561 8.88 -26.96 -7.61
C VAL A 561 9.16 -25.47 -7.84
N GLY A 562 8.13 -24.65 -7.64
CA GLY A 562 8.15 -23.20 -7.80
C GLY A 562 8.23 -22.45 -6.47
N SER A 563 7.59 -21.28 -6.40
CA SER A 563 7.48 -20.49 -5.18
C SER A 563 6.33 -20.96 -4.28
N ILE A 564 6.26 -20.43 -3.06
CA ILE A 564 5.21 -20.68 -2.07
C ILE A 564 4.86 -19.37 -1.36
N GLU A 565 3.57 -19.15 -1.11
CA GLU A 565 3.05 -18.15 -0.19
C GLU A 565 2.24 -18.84 0.91
N VAL A 566 2.21 -18.29 2.13
CA VAL A 566 1.39 -18.82 3.22
C VAL A 566 0.47 -17.73 3.72
N SER A 567 -0.85 -17.98 3.68
CA SER A 567 -1.81 -17.03 4.20
C SER A 567 -1.66 -16.89 5.71
N CYS A 568 -2.00 -15.72 6.24
CA CYS A 568 -2.28 -15.60 7.66
C CYS A 568 -3.49 -16.48 8.00
N SER A 569 -3.49 -17.01 9.22
CA SER A 569 -4.77 -17.33 9.84
C SER A 569 -5.14 -16.09 10.63
N LEU A 570 -5.90 -15.19 10.00
CA LEU A 570 -6.99 -14.64 10.81
C LEU A 570 -7.79 -15.87 11.23
N ALA A 571 -8.09 -15.96 12.52
CA ALA A 571 -8.82 -17.08 13.10
C ALA A 571 -9.95 -17.52 12.15
N PRO A 572 -10.30 -18.81 12.07
CA PRO A 572 -11.28 -19.34 11.11
C PRO A 572 -12.68 -18.66 11.12
N ASP A 573 -12.89 -17.67 11.98
CA ASP A 573 -14.09 -16.85 12.14
C ASP A 573 -13.91 -15.36 11.75
N GLY A 574 -12.81 -14.97 11.07
CA GLY A 574 -12.52 -13.57 10.71
C GLY A 574 -11.62 -12.85 11.74
N PRO A 575 -11.54 -11.50 11.73
CA PRO A 575 -10.82 -10.78 12.75
C PRO A 575 -11.38 -11.16 14.14
N CYS A 576 -10.51 -11.22 15.16
CA CYS A 576 -10.91 -11.61 16.52
C CYS A 576 -11.99 -10.69 17.13
N MET A 577 -12.24 -9.54 16.50
CA MET A 577 -13.43 -8.74 16.67
C MET A 577 -13.79 -8.02 15.37
N GLU A 578 -15.07 -7.68 15.21
CA GLU A 578 -15.59 -6.89 14.09
C GLU A 578 -16.50 -5.77 14.63
N ILE A 579 -16.56 -4.64 13.94
CA ILE A 579 -17.56 -3.61 14.19
C ILE A 579 -18.75 -3.87 13.27
N ILE A 580 -19.87 -4.34 13.84
CA ILE A 580 -21.05 -4.76 13.07
C ILE A 580 -22.08 -3.65 12.88
N GLU A 581 -22.02 -2.60 13.71
CA GLU A 581 -22.86 -1.40 13.63
C GLU A 581 -22.02 -0.21 14.07
N SER A 582 -22.08 0.91 13.35
CA SER A 582 -21.29 2.11 13.65
C SER A 582 -22.05 3.36 13.21
N THR A 583 -22.09 4.36 14.08
CA THR A 583 -22.69 5.68 13.84
C THR A 583 -21.83 6.76 14.47
N ILE A 584 -21.56 7.84 13.72
CA ILE A 584 -20.85 9.02 14.24
C ILE A 584 -21.75 10.22 14.07
N GLU A 585 -21.97 10.96 15.16
CA GLU A 585 -22.83 12.13 15.19
C GLU A 585 -22.07 13.36 15.71
N CYS A 586 -22.31 14.52 15.09
CA CYS A 586 -21.79 15.79 15.58
C CYS A 586 -22.48 16.20 16.89
N ILE A 587 -21.72 16.62 17.89
CA ILE A 587 -22.29 17.18 19.12
C ILE A 587 -22.59 18.66 18.92
N VAL A 588 -23.83 19.05 19.21
CA VAL A 588 -24.32 20.42 19.12
C VAL A 588 -24.83 20.91 20.47
N ASP A 589 -24.54 22.17 20.81
CA ASP A 589 -25.06 22.84 22.00
C ASP A 589 -25.81 24.13 21.65
N GLU A 590 -26.18 24.91 22.69
CA GLU A 590 -26.88 26.19 22.53
C GLU A 590 -26.09 27.28 21.75
N ASN A 591 -24.81 27.03 21.44
CA ASN A 591 -23.91 27.91 20.70
C ASN A 591 -23.47 27.33 19.33
N GLY A 592 -24.00 26.17 18.91
CA GLY A 592 -23.68 25.53 17.62
C GLY A 592 -22.88 24.23 17.77
N HIS A 593 -22.14 23.85 16.72
CA HIS A 593 -21.26 22.67 16.78
C HIS A 593 -20.16 22.87 17.83
N THR A 594 -20.00 21.90 18.74
CA THR A 594 -19.03 22.00 19.83
C THR A 594 -17.59 21.69 19.40
N GLY A 595 -17.40 21.13 18.20
CA GLY A 595 -16.10 20.59 17.77
C GLY A 595 -15.83 19.18 18.28
N GLU A 596 -16.87 18.49 18.74
CA GLU A 596 -16.81 17.14 19.31
C GLU A 596 -17.78 16.21 18.57
N PHE A 597 -17.44 14.93 18.50
CA PHE A 597 -18.26 13.90 17.87
C PHE A 597 -18.56 12.80 18.87
N LEU A 598 -19.75 12.22 18.79
CA LEU A 598 -20.09 10.99 19.50
C LEU A 598 -20.03 9.84 18.50
N TRP A 599 -19.08 8.93 18.71
CA TRP A 599 -18.98 7.69 17.96
C TRP A 599 -19.57 6.55 18.79
N SER A 600 -20.68 5.98 18.32
CA SER A 600 -21.33 4.82 18.93
C SER A 600 -21.21 3.63 17.99
N PHE A 601 -20.71 2.50 18.49
CA PHE A 601 -20.50 1.30 17.69
C PHE A 601 -20.67 0.01 18.49
N THR A 602 -20.96 -1.08 17.79
CA THR A 602 -21.14 -2.41 18.38
C THR A 602 -19.99 -3.32 17.94
N ILE A 603 -19.22 -3.80 18.91
CA ILE A 603 -18.20 -4.82 18.71
C ILE A 603 -18.86 -6.20 18.76
N GLN A 604 -18.59 -7.06 17.78
CA GLN A 604 -18.79 -8.51 17.87
C GLN A 604 -17.45 -9.18 18.16
N TYR A 605 -17.35 -9.94 19.25
CA TYR A 605 -16.12 -10.63 19.62
C TYR A 605 -16.06 -12.04 19.03
N ASN A 606 -15.04 -12.33 18.24
CA ASN A 606 -14.81 -13.65 17.61
C ASN A 606 -13.59 -14.39 18.17
N GLY A 607 -12.86 -13.79 19.13
CA GLY A 607 -11.69 -14.42 19.73
C GLY A 607 -12.03 -15.49 20.77
N THR A 608 -11.00 -16.19 21.25
CA THR A 608 -11.15 -17.37 22.14
C THR A 608 -10.88 -17.08 23.62
N VAL A 609 -10.37 -15.89 23.95
CA VAL A 609 -10.00 -15.48 25.31
C VAL A 609 -11.03 -14.47 25.83
N PRO A 610 -11.70 -14.70 26.97
CA PRO A 610 -12.72 -13.77 27.44
C PRO A 610 -12.20 -12.34 27.64
N ALA A 611 -12.75 -11.38 26.91
CA ALA A 611 -12.36 -9.98 26.98
C ALA A 611 -13.15 -9.22 28.05
N GLN A 612 -12.46 -8.54 28.96
CA GLN A 612 -13.03 -7.84 30.11
C GLN A 612 -12.92 -6.31 30.01
N TYR A 613 -12.04 -5.80 29.14
CA TYR A 613 -11.83 -4.37 28.90
C TYR A 613 -11.73 -4.08 27.40
N VAL A 614 -12.15 -2.88 27.01
CA VAL A 614 -11.78 -2.23 25.73
C VAL A 614 -10.78 -1.12 26.05
N LEU A 615 -9.64 -1.10 25.38
CA LEU A 615 -8.58 -0.10 25.50
C LEU A 615 -8.45 0.62 24.16
N ILE A 616 -8.39 1.94 24.21
CA ILE A 616 -8.32 2.82 23.04
C ILE A 616 -7.20 3.81 23.32
N PRO A 617 -5.96 3.53 22.88
CA PRO A 617 -4.78 4.33 23.19
C PRO A 617 -4.70 5.61 22.35
N ASP A 618 -5.84 6.25 22.10
CA ASP A 618 -5.94 7.47 21.30
C ASP A 618 -6.21 8.70 22.20
N PRO A 619 -5.41 9.78 22.12
CA PRO A 619 -5.58 10.97 22.95
C PRO A 619 -6.80 11.83 22.57
N LEU A 620 -7.39 11.62 21.40
CA LEU A 620 -8.56 12.32 20.88
C LEU A 620 -9.88 11.63 21.29
N ALA A 621 -9.83 10.35 21.69
CA ALA A 621 -10.99 9.57 22.13
C ALA A 621 -11.11 9.45 23.66
N SER A 622 -12.34 9.55 24.16
CA SER A 622 -12.65 9.38 25.58
C SER A 622 -13.98 8.64 25.79
N PRO A 623 -14.06 7.64 26.69
CA PRO A 623 -12.98 7.14 27.56
C PRO A 623 -12.00 6.19 26.84
N SER A 624 -10.70 6.30 27.16
CA SER A 624 -9.63 5.44 26.62
C SER A 624 -9.58 4.03 27.22
N VAL A 625 -10.32 3.78 28.31
CA VAL A 625 -10.41 2.48 28.98
C VAL A 625 -11.84 2.23 29.40
N ILE A 626 -12.44 1.17 28.89
CA ILE A 626 -13.85 0.83 29.09
C ILE A 626 -13.94 -0.57 29.73
N PRO A 627 -14.31 -0.67 31.00
CA PRO A 627 -14.57 -1.96 31.62
C PRO A 627 -15.92 -2.51 31.15
N LEU A 628 -15.91 -3.73 30.60
CA LEU A 628 -17.11 -4.40 30.14
C LEU A 628 -17.92 -4.93 31.35
N PRO A 629 -19.25 -4.78 31.38
CA PRO A 629 -20.06 -5.23 32.50
C PRO A 629 -20.04 -6.75 32.68
N THR A 630 -19.79 -7.48 31.59
CA THR A 630 -19.57 -8.93 31.54
C THR A 630 -18.44 -9.18 30.55
N ALA A 631 -17.55 -10.13 30.87
CA ALA A 631 -16.53 -10.54 29.91
C ALA A 631 -17.17 -11.11 28.64
N LEU A 632 -16.72 -10.66 27.47
CA LEU A 632 -17.19 -11.13 26.17
C LEU A 632 -16.57 -12.47 25.85
N GLY A 633 -17.40 -13.46 25.57
CA GLY A 633 -17.00 -14.72 24.92
C GLY A 633 -17.21 -14.67 23.41
N THR A 634 -16.73 -15.69 22.71
CA THR A 634 -16.89 -15.82 21.25
C THR A 634 -18.37 -15.72 20.85
N GLY A 635 -18.68 -14.82 19.91
CA GLY A 635 -20.01 -14.48 19.42
C GLY A 635 -20.77 -13.43 20.24
N ASP A 636 -20.26 -13.00 21.40
CA ASP A 636 -20.89 -11.95 22.20
C ASP A 636 -20.68 -10.57 21.58
N THR A 637 -21.54 -9.62 21.92
CA THR A 637 -21.47 -8.23 21.45
C THR A 637 -21.39 -7.24 22.60
N ALA A 638 -20.75 -6.10 22.36
CA ALA A 638 -20.73 -4.96 23.27
C ALA A 638 -20.92 -3.64 22.50
N GLU A 639 -21.84 -2.81 23.01
CA GLU A 639 -22.00 -1.42 22.56
C GLU A 639 -20.98 -0.54 23.28
N ILE A 640 -20.29 0.29 22.49
CA ILE A 640 -19.25 1.22 22.93
C ILE A 640 -19.61 2.62 22.45
N GLU A 641 -19.42 3.61 23.30
CA GLU A 641 -19.60 5.03 22.98
C GLU A 641 -18.31 5.79 23.31
N LEU A 642 -17.81 6.56 22.35
CA LEU A 642 -16.62 7.39 22.45
C LEU A 642 -16.92 8.82 22.09
N LEU A 643 -16.48 9.73 22.95
CA LEU A 643 -16.37 11.14 22.63
C LEU A 643 -15.06 11.38 21.90
N ILE A 644 -15.14 11.87 20.67
CA ILE A 644 -13.99 12.24 19.83
C ILE A 644 -13.87 13.77 19.84
N THR A 645 -12.65 14.28 20.05
CA THR A 645 -12.38 15.72 20.11
C THR A 645 -11.18 16.10 19.25
N GLY A 646 -11.13 17.34 18.77
CA GLY A 646 -9.93 17.89 18.11
C GLY A 646 -9.75 17.53 16.63
N LEU A 647 -10.68 16.80 16.03
CA LEU A 647 -10.76 16.55 14.58
C LEU A 647 -11.68 17.56 13.89
N ALA A 648 -11.44 17.86 12.62
CA ALA A 648 -12.35 18.65 11.79
C ALA A 648 -13.39 17.74 11.09
N PRO A 649 -14.56 18.29 10.68
CA PRO A 649 -15.48 17.57 9.80
C PRO A 649 -14.77 17.11 8.52
N LEU A 650 -15.13 15.92 8.01
CA LEU A 650 -14.49 15.23 6.87
C LEU A 650 -13.07 14.71 7.10
N ASP A 651 -12.49 14.92 8.29
CA ASP A 651 -11.21 14.27 8.60
C ASP A 651 -11.42 12.76 8.75
N ASN A 652 -10.56 11.96 8.11
CA ASN A 652 -10.49 10.52 8.32
C ASN A 652 -9.45 10.22 9.41
N HIS A 653 -9.79 9.43 10.41
CA HIS A 653 -8.91 9.09 11.53
C HIS A 653 -9.05 7.62 11.93
N CYS A 654 -7.93 6.96 12.15
CA CYS A 654 -7.87 5.55 12.53
C CYS A 654 -7.68 5.39 14.03
N PHE A 655 -8.53 4.56 14.64
CA PHE A 655 -8.48 4.23 16.06
C PHE A 655 -8.01 2.80 16.27
N ASP A 656 -7.02 2.62 17.14
CA ASP A 656 -6.67 1.32 17.69
C ASP A 656 -7.69 0.90 18.76
N LEU A 657 -8.38 -0.21 18.51
CA LEU A 657 -9.26 -0.86 19.46
C LEU A 657 -8.58 -2.13 19.96
N LEU A 658 -8.34 -2.21 21.27
CA LEU A 658 -7.76 -3.40 21.89
C LEU A 658 -8.74 -3.98 22.90
N LEU A 659 -8.97 -5.28 22.85
CA LEU A 659 -9.66 -6.02 23.90
C LEU A 659 -8.64 -6.67 24.82
N ALA A 660 -8.85 -6.57 26.14
CA ALA A 660 -7.97 -7.17 27.13
C ALA A 660 -8.72 -8.02 28.16
N ASP A 661 -8.05 -9.03 28.71
CA ASP A 661 -8.62 -9.95 29.71
C ASP A 661 -8.73 -9.30 31.11
N GLU A 662 -9.10 -10.11 32.12
CA GLU A 662 -9.19 -9.65 33.51
C GLU A 662 -7.87 -9.12 34.10
N ASN A 663 -6.72 -9.47 33.51
CA ASN A 663 -5.38 -9.06 33.91
C ASN A 663 -4.85 -7.86 33.11
N ILE A 664 -5.64 -7.32 32.18
CA ILE A 664 -5.23 -6.27 31.23
C ILE A 664 -4.14 -6.79 30.26
N GLU A 665 -4.17 -8.09 29.94
CA GLU A 665 -3.39 -8.66 28.85
C GLU A 665 -4.23 -8.62 27.57
N GLU A 666 -3.63 -8.13 26.48
CA GLU A 666 -4.29 -8.01 25.19
C GLU A 666 -4.72 -9.38 24.66
N CYS A 667 -5.97 -9.45 24.19
CA CYS A 667 -6.62 -10.64 23.67
C CYS A 667 -7.01 -10.52 22.20
N CYS A 668 -7.15 -9.29 21.71
CA CYS A 668 -7.57 -8.98 20.36
C CYS A 668 -7.30 -7.51 20.05
N HIS A 669 -6.91 -7.21 18.82
CA HIS A 669 -6.61 -5.87 18.33
C HIS A 669 -7.24 -5.68 16.95
N LEU A 670 -7.86 -4.51 16.73
CA LEU A 670 -8.43 -4.06 15.48
C LEU A 670 -8.10 -2.57 15.32
N GLU A 671 -7.44 -2.21 14.24
CA GLU A 671 -7.39 -0.82 13.78
C GLU A 671 -8.66 -0.53 12.96
N HIS A 672 -9.36 0.56 13.27
CA HIS A 672 -10.58 0.95 12.55
C HIS A 672 -10.58 2.44 12.22
N CYS A 673 -10.63 2.74 10.92
CA CYS A 673 -10.69 4.11 10.42
C CYS A 673 -12.13 4.58 10.24
N VAL A 674 -12.38 5.82 10.67
CA VAL A 674 -13.68 6.47 10.54
C VAL A 674 -13.53 7.89 10.02
N GLU A 675 -14.42 8.26 9.11
CA GLU A 675 -14.53 9.63 8.59
C GLU A 675 -15.48 10.45 9.47
N MET A 676 -15.04 11.62 9.91
CA MET A 676 -15.86 12.54 10.70
C MET A 676 -16.98 13.09 9.80
N PRO A 677 -18.26 13.02 10.23
CA PRO A 677 -19.37 13.48 9.41
C PRO A 677 -19.28 14.97 9.10
N GLU A 678 -19.79 15.37 7.93
CA GLU A 678 -20.06 16.78 7.63
C GLU A 678 -21.11 17.30 8.62
N CYS A 679 -20.69 18.23 9.50
CA CYS A 679 -21.60 18.88 10.44
C CYS A 679 -22.33 20.03 9.73
N ASP A 680 -23.25 19.68 8.80
CA ASP A 680 -23.59 20.57 7.70
C ASP A 680 -24.95 21.30 7.76
N CYS A 681 -24.83 22.63 7.59
CA CYS A 681 -25.67 23.55 6.82
C CYS A 681 -27.14 23.77 7.24
N THR A 682 -27.96 22.72 7.28
CA THR A 682 -29.37 22.77 7.69
C THR A 682 -29.85 21.37 8.01
N VAL A 683 -30.62 21.20 9.08
CA VAL A 683 -31.27 19.92 9.41
C VAL A 683 -32.78 20.04 9.15
N PRO A 684 -33.39 19.13 8.35
CA PRO A 684 -34.83 19.02 8.28
C PRO A 684 -35.35 18.49 9.61
N VAL A 685 -36.13 19.31 10.32
CA VAL A 685 -36.71 18.97 11.62
C VAL A 685 -38.04 18.25 11.44
N GLU A 686 -38.80 18.61 10.42
CA GLU A 686 -40.08 17.97 10.10
C GLU A 686 -40.27 17.94 8.58
N ILE A 687 -40.70 16.80 8.05
CA ILE A 687 -41.09 16.62 6.65
C ILE A 687 -42.49 16.04 6.61
N SER A 688 -43.41 16.73 5.95
CA SER A 688 -44.79 16.29 5.75
C SER A 688 -45.08 16.09 4.28
N VAL A 689 -45.83 15.01 3.98
CA VAL A 689 -46.17 14.61 2.63
C VAL A 689 -47.67 14.33 2.55
N GLU A 690 -48.36 14.92 1.57
CA GLU A 690 -49.80 14.78 1.35
C GLU A 690 -50.08 14.47 -0.12
N CYS A 691 -50.74 13.35 -0.43
CA CYS A 691 -51.06 12.98 -1.81
C CYS A 691 -52.00 13.99 -2.47
N VAL A 692 -51.82 14.22 -3.77
CA VAL A 692 -52.75 15.01 -4.58
C VAL A 692 -53.90 14.12 -5.04
N ASP A 693 -55.13 14.48 -4.68
CA ASP A 693 -56.33 13.78 -5.14
C ASP A 693 -56.41 13.72 -6.67
N GLY A 694 -56.37 12.50 -7.22
CA GLY A 694 -56.41 12.27 -8.67
C GLY A 694 -55.11 12.63 -9.42
N GLY A 695 -54.02 12.87 -8.69
CA GLY A 695 -52.74 13.35 -9.21
C GLY A 695 -51.84 12.32 -9.90
N ASN A 696 -52.27 11.07 -10.13
CA ASN A 696 -51.45 10.01 -10.75
C ASN A 696 -50.00 9.94 -10.19
N GLY A 697 -49.84 9.80 -8.88
CA GLY A 697 -48.51 9.75 -8.23
C GLY A 697 -47.94 11.12 -7.79
N GLU A 698 -48.69 12.21 -7.95
CA GLU A 698 -48.31 13.54 -7.43
C GLU A 698 -48.61 13.70 -5.94
N PHE A 699 -47.76 14.45 -5.23
CA PHE A 699 -47.93 14.79 -3.82
C PHE A 699 -47.39 16.18 -3.47
N TRP A 700 -47.92 16.76 -2.39
CA TRP A 700 -47.43 17.97 -1.75
C TRP A 700 -46.39 17.62 -0.69
N LEU A 701 -45.27 18.35 -0.68
CA LEU A 701 -44.19 18.24 0.29
C LEU A 701 -44.07 19.56 1.07
N THR A 702 -44.01 19.50 2.40
CA THR A 702 -43.69 20.66 3.25
C THR A 702 -42.56 20.28 4.20
N MET A 703 -41.58 21.16 4.39
CA MET A 703 -40.40 20.93 5.23
C MET A 703 -40.17 22.09 6.18
N ASP A 704 -39.86 21.75 7.43
CA ASP A 704 -39.31 22.68 8.41
C ASP A 704 -37.81 22.43 8.55
N LEU A 705 -37.01 23.47 8.33
CA LEU A 705 -35.55 23.42 8.29
C LEU A 705 -34.98 24.28 9.43
N MET A 706 -33.92 23.80 10.08
CA MET A 706 -33.10 24.60 10.97
C MET A 706 -31.88 25.13 10.21
N ASN A 707 -31.62 26.43 10.23
CA ASN A 707 -30.40 27.00 9.66
C ASN A 707 -29.19 26.68 10.55
N LEU A 708 -28.15 26.03 10.00
CA LEU A 708 -26.87 25.77 10.67
C LEU A 708 -25.68 26.41 9.93
N SER A 709 -25.93 27.27 8.94
CA SER A 709 -24.91 27.76 8.01
C SER A 709 -24.06 28.92 8.56
N GLY A 710 -24.22 29.30 9.84
CA GLY A 710 -23.55 30.46 10.45
C GLY A 710 -23.93 31.84 9.88
N ASP A 711 -24.72 31.88 8.81
CA ASP A 711 -25.17 33.07 8.09
C ASP A 711 -26.67 33.34 8.31
N VAL A 712 -27.15 34.54 7.95
CA VAL A 712 -28.60 34.83 7.94
C VAL A 712 -29.18 34.44 6.57
N VAL A 713 -30.03 33.43 6.58
CA VAL A 713 -30.70 32.91 5.38
C VAL A 713 -31.93 33.75 5.06
N GLU A 714 -32.08 34.09 3.78
CA GLU A 714 -33.23 34.84 3.24
C GLU A 714 -33.84 34.14 2.02
N HIS A 715 -33.07 33.26 1.37
CA HIS A 715 -33.47 32.63 0.12
C HIS A 715 -33.20 31.12 0.18
N VAL A 716 -34.19 30.33 -0.22
CA VAL A 716 -34.09 28.87 -0.28
C VAL A 716 -34.46 28.40 -1.68
N PHE A 717 -33.61 27.57 -2.28
CA PHE A 717 -33.86 26.91 -3.56
C PHE A 717 -34.00 25.41 -3.35
N VAL A 718 -34.95 24.80 -4.05
CA VAL A 718 -35.12 23.35 -4.09
C VAL A 718 -34.89 22.90 -5.52
N VAL A 719 -33.83 22.13 -5.74
CA VAL A 719 -33.40 21.71 -7.07
C VAL A 719 -33.70 20.22 -7.24
N PRO A 720 -34.58 19.83 -8.18
CA PRO A 720 -34.85 18.42 -8.45
C PRO A 720 -33.60 17.73 -9.05
N PRO A 721 -33.46 16.40 -8.86
CA PRO A 721 -32.30 15.67 -9.34
C PRO A 721 -32.18 15.74 -10.88
N MET A 722 -30.98 16.08 -11.36
CA MET A 722 -30.74 16.32 -12.78
C MET A 722 -31.05 15.08 -13.65
N GLY A 723 -31.81 15.27 -14.72
CA GLY A 723 -32.12 14.20 -15.68
C GLY A 723 -33.17 13.17 -15.23
N SER A 724 -33.74 13.31 -14.02
CA SER A 724 -34.72 12.38 -13.44
C SER A 724 -36.13 12.48 -14.05
N GLY A 725 -36.48 13.61 -14.67
CA GLY A 725 -37.85 13.90 -15.09
C GLY A 725 -38.78 14.34 -13.96
N ILE A 726 -38.30 14.39 -12.72
CA ILE A 726 -39.02 14.91 -11.56
C ILE A 726 -39.12 16.44 -11.66
N THR A 727 -40.28 16.98 -11.34
CA THR A 727 -40.49 18.44 -11.24
C THR A 727 -40.98 18.81 -9.85
N MET A 728 -40.42 19.88 -9.29
CA MET A 728 -40.78 20.44 -7.99
C MET A 728 -41.23 21.89 -8.18
N SER A 729 -42.40 22.27 -7.67
CA SER A 729 -42.94 23.62 -7.86
C SER A 729 -43.84 24.08 -6.70
N PRO A 730 -43.64 25.27 -6.12
CA PRO A 730 -42.54 26.21 -6.40
C PRO A 730 -41.18 25.61 -6.03
N ASP A 731 -40.10 26.14 -6.60
CA ASP A 731 -38.70 25.71 -6.40
C ASP A 731 -37.85 26.78 -5.68
N TYR A 732 -38.48 27.87 -5.23
CA TYR A 732 -37.83 29.02 -4.58
C TYR A 732 -38.73 29.65 -3.50
N TRP A 733 -38.11 30.01 -2.38
CA TRP A 733 -38.74 30.78 -1.29
C TRP A 733 -37.87 31.97 -0.88
N ASP A 734 -38.54 33.11 -0.70
CA ASP A 734 -38.04 34.26 0.05
C ASP A 734 -38.50 34.08 1.50
N VAL A 735 -37.65 33.47 2.33
CA VAL A 735 -37.96 33.16 3.73
C VAL A 735 -37.70 34.38 4.60
N PRO A 736 -38.36 34.54 5.76
CA PRO A 736 -37.98 35.59 6.71
C PRO A 736 -36.50 35.47 7.06
N SER A 737 -35.83 36.59 7.36
CA SER A 737 -34.47 36.61 7.87
C SER A 737 -34.30 35.55 8.96
N THR A 738 -33.62 34.46 8.63
CA THR A 738 -33.48 33.27 9.46
C THR A 738 -32.03 33.21 9.91
N PRO A 739 -31.69 33.74 11.10
CA PRO A 739 -30.34 33.66 11.63
C PRO A 739 -29.91 32.21 11.86
N ASP A 740 -28.64 32.04 12.18
CA ASP A 740 -28.12 30.77 12.66
C ASP A 740 -28.99 30.20 13.80
N LEU A 741 -29.22 28.88 13.77
CA LEU A 741 -30.08 28.09 14.65
C LEU A 741 -31.58 28.44 14.62
N ALA A 742 -32.03 29.32 13.73
CA ALA A 742 -33.45 29.63 13.58
C ALA A 742 -34.15 28.66 12.61
N MET A 743 -35.44 28.45 12.87
CA MET A 743 -36.32 27.64 12.03
C MET A 743 -36.87 28.44 10.85
N MET A 744 -36.94 27.80 9.70
CA MET A 744 -37.68 28.24 8.52
C MET A 744 -38.59 27.11 8.01
N SER A 745 -39.64 27.47 7.30
CA SER A 745 -40.59 26.52 6.73
C SER A 745 -40.73 26.78 5.24
N ILE A 746 -40.65 25.72 4.43
CA ILE A 746 -40.80 25.76 2.98
C ILE A 746 -41.87 24.76 2.52
N GLY A 747 -42.63 25.15 1.50
CA GLY A 747 -43.76 24.39 0.98
C GLY A 747 -45.10 25.13 1.05
N PRO A 748 -46.20 24.49 0.61
CA PRO A 748 -46.23 23.16 0.00
C PRO A 748 -45.61 23.15 -1.41
N ILE A 749 -44.83 22.11 -1.70
CA ILE A 749 -44.12 21.87 -2.96
C ILE A 749 -44.86 20.77 -3.71
N LEU A 750 -45.35 21.04 -4.91
CA LEU A 750 -45.90 20.00 -5.79
C LEU A 750 -44.74 19.19 -6.37
N VAL A 751 -44.73 17.89 -6.12
CA VAL A 751 -43.79 16.93 -6.72
C VAL A 751 -44.54 16.11 -7.77
N SER A 752 -44.06 16.15 -9.02
CA SER A 752 -44.59 15.35 -10.12
C SER A 752 -43.48 14.51 -10.77
N GLY A 753 -43.86 13.35 -11.32
CA GLY A 753 -42.91 12.43 -11.98
C GLY A 753 -42.01 11.64 -11.03
N ALA A 754 -42.45 11.50 -9.76
CA ALA A 754 -41.71 10.74 -8.76
C ALA A 754 -41.57 9.25 -9.14
N PRO A 755 -40.49 8.57 -8.70
CA PRO A 755 -40.35 7.13 -8.84
C PRO A 755 -41.43 6.36 -8.05
N PRO A 756 -41.58 5.03 -8.23
CA PRO A 756 -42.66 4.26 -7.61
C PRO A 756 -42.73 4.41 -6.09
N ALA A 757 -43.94 4.25 -5.52
CA ALA A 757 -44.19 4.31 -4.09
C ALA A 757 -43.21 3.43 -3.28
N GLY A 758 -42.73 3.94 -2.14
CA GLY A 758 -41.76 3.26 -1.28
C GLY A 758 -40.30 3.36 -1.73
N SER A 759 -40.02 3.92 -2.92
CA SER A 759 -38.64 4.25 -3.31
C SER A 759 -38.10 5.47 -2.54
N GLN A 760 -36.77 5.55 -2.42
CA GLN A 760 -36.08 6.74 -1.92
C GLN A 760 -35.88 7.73 -3.07
N MET A 761 -36.17 9.01 -2.86
CA MET A 761 -35.85 10.09 -3.79
C MET A 761 -35.01 11.16 -3.10
N GLN A 762 -34.04 11.71 -3.83
CA GLN A 762 -33.11 12.73 -3.35
C GLN A 762 -33.27 14.01 -4.18
N PHE A 763 -33.19 15.16 -3.52
CA PHE A 763 -33.18 16.48 -4.15
C PHE A 763 -32.31 17.45 -3.35
N LEU A 764 -31.81 18.49 -3.99
CA LEU A 764 -30.89 19.45 -3.35
C LEU A 764 -31.67 20.64 -2.78
N VAL A 765 -31.36 21.03 -1.55
CA VAL A 765 -31.84 22.26 -0.90
C VAL A 765 -30.65 23.20 -0.73
N ALA A 766 -30.71 24.39 -1.32
CA ALA A 766 -29.64 25.38 -1.25
C ALA A 766 -30.10 26.65 -0.52
N LEU A 767 -29.40 27.01 0.55
CA LEU A 767 -29.64 28.20 1.37
C LEU A 767 -28.77 29.36 0.90
N HIS A 768 -29.35 30.55 0.81
CA HIS A 768 -28.67 31.75 0.33
C HIS A 768 -29.02 32.95 1.22
N ASN A 769 -28.07 33.86 1.36
CA ASN A 769 -28.27 35.12 2.09
C ASN A 769 -28.99 36.16 1.20
N GLN A 770 -29.27 37.35 1.77
CA GLN A 770 -29.96 38.46 1.11
C GLN A 770 -29.40 38.87 -0.27
N LYS A 771 -28.12 38.59 -0.55
CA LYS A 771 -27.45 38.96 -1.81
C LYS A 771 -27.47 37.84 -2.85
N LEU A 772 -28.17 36.73 -2.58
CA LEU A 772 -28.12 35.51 -3.38
C LEU A 772 -26.70 34.93 -3.48
N LEU A 773 -25.89 35.14 -2.43
CA LEU A 773 -24.69 34.32 -2.26
C LEU A 773 -25.12 33.06 -1.52
N GLU A 774 -24.72 31.91 -2.06
CA GLU A 774 -24.93 30.62 -1.43
C GLU A 774 -24.27 30.64 -0.04
N CYS A 775 -25.07 30.37 0.99
CA CYS A 775 -24.57 30.09 2.32
C CYS A 775 -24.03 28.65 2.35
N CYS A 776 -24.86 27.71 1.88
CA CYS A 776 -24.55 26.28 1.77
C CYS A 776 -25.68 25.54 1.01
N SER A 777 -25.45 24.27 0.66
CA SER A 777 -26.46 23.39 0.06
C SER A 777 -26.36 21.97 0.59
N ARG A 778 -27.48 21.24 0.63
CA ARG A 778 -27.59 19.88 1.20
C ARG A 778 -28.56 19.01 0.39
N GLU A 779 -28.21 17.75 0.19
CA GLU A 779 -29.15 16.76 -0.37
C GLU A 779 -30.11 16.24 0.70
N VAL A 780 -31.40 16.24 0.39
CA VAL A 780 -32.48 15.75 1.25
C VAL A 780 -33.08 14.51 0.62
N THR A 781 -33.16 13.43 1.41
CA THR A 781 -33.76 12.15 1.00
C THR A 781 -35.15 12.01 1.61
N ILE A 782 -36.15 11.61 0.82
CA ILE A 782 -37.49 11.23 1.29
C ILE A 782 -37.94 9.89 0.70
N THR A 783 -38.84 9.20 1.40
CA THR A 783 -39.56 8.04 0.86
C THR A 783 -40.78 8.50 0.07
N VAL A 784 -40.93 8.06 -1.18
CA VAL A 784 -42.07 8.43 -2.02
C VAL A 784 -43.37 7.84 -1.43
N PRO A 785 -44.40 8.66 -1.16
CA PRO A 785 -45.69 8.18 -0.66
C PRO A 785 -46.41 7.31 -1.71
N ASP A 786 -47.26 6.40 -1.25
CA ASP A 786 -48.14 5.63 -2.13
C ASP A 786 -49.32 6.49 -2.61
N CYS A 787 -49.11 7.18 -3.74
CA CYS A 787 -50.13 8.00 -4.41
C CYS A 787 -50.55 7.42 -5.77
N GLU A 788 -50.18 6.16 -6.09
CA GLU A 788 -50.60 5.47 -7.31
C GLU A 788 -51.97 4.80 -7.09
N SER A 789 -53.00 5.35 -7.76
CA SER A 789 -54.42 4.99 -7.65
C SER A 789 -55.08 5.64 -6.42
N GLY A 790 -55.93 6.65 -6.55
CA GLY A 790 -57.13 6.47 -7.36
C GLY A 790 -57.78 5.11 -7.08
N SER A 791 -57.92 4.70 -5.81
CA SER A 791 -58.77 3.56 -5.45
C SER A 791 -60.15 3.83 -6.05
N GLY A 792 -60.53 2.98 -7.01
CA GLY A 792 -61.67 3.21 -7.89
C GLY A 792 -62.91 3.54 -7.09
N CYS A 793 -63.47 4.74 -7.29
CA CYS A 793 -64.59 5.30 -6.54
C CYS A 793 -64.44 5.14 -5.00
N PRO A 794 -64.21 6.22 -4.21
CA PRO A 794 -64.27 6.16 -2.74
C PRO A 794 -65.63 5.68 -2.15
N VAL A 795 -66.56 5.32 -3.03
CA VAL A 795 -67.90 4.83 -2.81
C VAL A 795 -68.03 3.31 -2.94
N ASP A 796 -67.14 2.63 -3.67
CA ASP A 796 -67.11 1.16 -3.77
C ASP A 796 -66.41 0.60 -2.52
N LEU A 797 -67.21 0.31 -1.50
CA LEU A 797 -66.73 -0.01 -0.16
C LEU A 797 -66.27 -1.46 -0.03
N ASN A 798 -66.61 -2.32 -0.99
CA ASN A 798 -66.21 -3.73 -1.00
C ASN A 798 -65.10 -4.05 -2.02
N GLY A 799 -64.80 -3.12 -2.93
CA GLY A 799 -63.74 -3.22 -3.94
C GLY A 799 -64.06 -4.18 -5.09
N ASP A 800 -65.33 -4.45 -5.36
CA ASP A 800 -65.77 -5.37 -6.43
C ASP A 800 -65.91 -4.70 -7.80
N GLY A 801 -65.71 -3.38 -7.85
CA GLY A 801 -65.72 -2.55 -9.04
C GLY A 801 -67.10 -2.00 -9.39
N VAL A 802 -68.14 -2.15 -8.56
CA VAL A 802 -69.50 -1.65 -8.82
C VAL A 802 -70.15 -1.09 -7.55
N VAL A 803 -70.59 0.17 -7.57
CA VAL A 803 -71.38 0.75 -6.47
C VAL A 803 -72.82 0.24 -6.49
N ASP A 804 -73.19 -0.63 -5.55
CA ASP A 804 -74.53 -1.20 -5.45
C ASP A 804 -75.11 -1.34 -4.01
N GLY A 805 -76.11 -2.20 -3.86
CA GLY A 805 -76.77 -2.45 -2.58
C GLY A 805 -75.85 -3.01 -1.49
N VAL A 806 -74.71 -3.61 -1.86
CA VAL A 806 -73.71 -4.13 -0.93
C VAL A 806 -72.94 -2.98 -0.29
N ASP A 807 -72.52 -1.97 -1.06
CA ASP A 807 -71.83 -0.79 -0.53
C ASP A 807 -72.73 0.04 0.37
N LEU A 808 -74.00 0.21 -0.04
CA LEU A 808 -74.99 0.87 0.80
C LEU A 808 -75.20 0.15 2.14
N ALA A 809 -75.16 -1.19 2.13
CA ALA A 809 -75.31 -1.97 3.35
C ALA A 809 -74.08 -1.81 4.28
N ILE A 810 -72.88 -1.68 3.71
CA ILE A 810 -71.65 -1.42 4.47
C ILE A 810 -71.72 -0.03 5.11
N LEU A 811 -72.09 1.01 4.34
CA LEU A 811 -72.22 2.38 4.86
C LEU A 811 -73.26 2.47 5.98
N LEU A 812 -74.47 1.92 5.77
CA LEU A 812 -75.52 1.93 6.80
C LEU A 812 -75.17 1.07 8.02
N GLY A 813 -74.35 0.03 7.83
CA GLY A 813 -73.84 -0.81 8.92
C GLY A 813 -72.94 -0.04 9.89
N ASN A 814 -72.27 1.00 9.40
CA ASN A 814 -71.31 1.81 10.16
C ASN A 814 -71.85 3.22 10.50
N TRP A 815 -73.16 3.45 10.34
CA TRP A 815 -73.77 4.77 10.55
C TRP A 815 -73.46 5.41 11.91
N GLY A 816 -72.98 6.65 11.89
CA GLY A 816 -72.55 7.41 13.06
C GLY A 816 -71.20 6.99 13.65
N GLY A 817 -70.48 6.08 12.98
CA GLY A 817 -69.10 5.69 13.29
C GLY A 817 -68.05 6.48 12.50
N THR A 818 -66.82 5.99 12.50
CA THR A 818 -65.67 6.49 11.74
C THR A 818 -65.12 5.37 10.86
N GLY A 819 -64.36 5.71 9.81
CA GLY A 819 -63.66 4.72 8.98
C GLY A 819 -64.48 4.25 7.78
N LEU A 820 -64.56 2.94 7.55
CA LEU A 820 -65.08 2.38 6.29
C LEU A 820 -66.59 2.71 6.09
N GLY A 821 -66.87 3.67 5.20
CA GLY A 821 -68.18 4.29 5.00
C GLY A 821 -68.21 5.81 5.19
N ASP A 822 -67.14 6.42 5.71
CA ASP A 822 -66.89 7.88 5.78
C ASP A 822 -66.22 8.30 4.47
N ILE A 823 -67.06 8.62 3.47
CA ILE A 823 -66.66 8.82 2.08
C ILE A 823 -66.11 10.23 1.87
N ASN A 824 -66.57 11.20 2.66
CA ASN A 824 -66.07 12.58 2.60
C ASN A 824 -64.91 12.86 3.58
N CYS A 825 -64.52 11.88 4.39
CA CYS A 825 -63.44 11.93 5.38
C CYS A 825 -63.64 13.02 6.45
N ASP A 826 -64.88 13.35 6.82
CA ASP A 826 -65.17 14.38 7.83
C ASP A 826 -65.17 13.84 9.27
N GLY A 827 -64.96 12.53 9.43
CA GLY A 827 -64.85 11.83 10.71
C GLY A 827 -66.19 11.32 11.25
N VAL A 828 -67.30 11.40 10.51
CA VAL A 828 -68.60 10.85 10.92
C VAL A 828 -69.38 10.30 9.71
N ILE A 829 -69.76 9.03 9.77
CA ILE A 829 -70.60 8.41 8.74
C ILE A 829 -72.06 8.89 8.85
N ASP A 830 -72.48 9.77 7.95
CA ASP A 830 -73.82 10.37 7.98
C ASP A 830 -74.50 10.56 6.60
N GLY A 831 -75.49 11.47 6.57
CA GLY A 831 -76.25 11.77 5.36
C GLY A 831 -75.41 12.34 4.21
N ALA A 832 -74.26 12.94 4.49
CA ALA A 832 -73.32 13.45 3.50
C ALA A 832 -72.65 12.30 2.74
N ASP A 833 -72.19 11.27 3.44
CA ASP A 833 -71.59 10.07 2.83
C ASP A 833 -72.60 9.29 2.01
N LEU A 834 -73.82 9.12 2.55
CA LEU A 834 -74.90 8.46 1.82
C LEU A 834 -75.25 9.19 0.52
N ALA A 835 -75.19 10.52 0.51
CA ALA A 835 -75.46 11.31 -0.69
C ALA A 835 -74.38 11.11 -1.76
N LEU A 836 -73.11 10.99 -1.34
CA LEU A 836 -71.99 10.65 -2.23
C LEU A 836 -72.13 9.23 -2.76
N LEU A 837 -72.56 8.28 -1.90
CA LEU A 837 -72.74 6.89 -2.31
C LEU A 837 -73.83 6.72 -3.36
N LEU A 838 -74.98 7.33 -3.13
CA LEU A 838 -76.09 7.31 -4.09
C LEU A 838 -75.79 8.12 -5.36
N GLY A 839 -74.90 9.11 -5.27
CA GLY A 839 -74.44 9.91 -6.42
C GLY A 839 -73.64 9.11 -7.43
N ALA A 840 -72.94 8.06 -6.98
CA ALA A 840 -72.15 7.16 -7.82
C ALA A 840 -72.83 5.81 -8.10
N TRP A 841 -74.15 5.68 -7.88
CA TRP A 841 -74.83 4.40 -8.01
C TRP A 841 -74.68 3.76 -9.40
N GLY A 842 -74.14 2.54 -9.45
CA GLY A 842 -73.96 1.77 -10.68
C GLY A 842 -72.80 2.22 -11.58
N THR A 843 -71.89 3.09 -11.11
CA THR A 843 -70.63 3.35 -11.82
C THR A 843 -69.68 2.16 -11.64
N SER A 844 -69.13 1.67 -12.75
CA SER A 844 -68.03 0.70 -12.73
C SER A 844 -66.70 1.44 -12.81
N GLY A 845 -65.73 1.08 -11.96
CA GLY A 845 -64.37 1.64 -11.96
C GLY A 845 -63.71 1.65 -13.34
#